data_AF-A0A7X9SBX3-F1
#
_entry.id   AF-A0A7X9SBX3-F1
#
_cell.length_a   1.000
_cell.length_b   1.000
_cell.length_c   1.000
_cell.angle_alpha   90.00
_cell.angle_beta   90.00
_cell.angle_gamma   90.00
#
_symmetry.space_group_name_H-M   'P 1'
#
loop_
_entity.id
_entity.type
_entity.pdbx_description
1 polymer ?
#
loop_
_entity_poly.entity_id
_entity_poly.type
_entity_poly.pdbx_seq_one_letter_code
_entity_poly.pdbx_strand_id
1 'polypeptide(L)'
;MNKITMFFCTLLCLFAACTQQEDELKALEEGKKVLVSFNVPEVALTPITRAGSGVELRYIMEVRSYNETQQSYETIKHRMEQLANGDNTASFEFELQEQGKYRLLFWADYVATQATKADTYTDKYYNTLDLENVMIIPEAYQLNDDSRDAFYGSYDFEKTAQQAILETQKLKRAVGKLVLKEKQQVAYTQSASFTVSYNVPKSFNVATGSTRSADVHAVTANDQNLAGNADSQDYTIFYDYIFATTGDGGYSISGLSLTGKDSQGATFTKDGIPNLPVHQNKRTIVSGSYMLVAPLPDGPSVKVETEITDTWADADVTVDTDEDVKPDVPAFAGKGTQSEPFQLASVDNLKKLMELVNAGEVVPGSETELSYGNAYYIQTGEIALNTDTDKICIGTAEHPFKGTYDGNKKTIGGLIVTHDNMAATGLFGVVEGATLTDIRIQDVKNFSKSGVAGGLCGISRGSVNITNVLCDGLNLAGSEVVGGLCGKVESGTLTVKACKMGANSTVVKTKSATGSNVGGFIGEIVAGTVLIEDSYNATKVTNTETASPDKVGGICGKVAEGVSFTITRCYVSASVTLTKSASGAAVADAILASGSAAVTDTYFDKAAKKTSTGAIKFASDAWPTWSVGAAWGSIGAYGDGGAAIVYPKLSWEQ
;
A
#
# COMPACT_ATOMS: atom_id res chain seq x y z
N MET A 1 24.11 19.94 -10.93
CA MET A 1 23.80 21.17 -11.70
C MET A 1 22.50 20.97 -12.46
N ASN A 2 21.46 21.48 -11.82
CA ASN A 2 20.15 21.95 -12.25
C ASN A 2 19.68 21.66 -13.68
N LYS A 3 18.56 20.92 -13.76
CA LYS A 3 17.46 21.21 -14.67
C LYS A 3 16.18 21.29 -13.83
N ILE A 4 15.82 22.49 -13.41
CA ILE A 4 14.44 22.82 -13.02
C ILE A 4 13.89 23.60 -14.20
N THR A 5 12.87 23.03 -14.82
CA THR A 5 12.12 23.63 -15.93
C THR A 5 10.68 23.75 -15.47
N MET A 6 10.06 24.88 -15.85
CA MET A 6 8.62 25.12 -15.91
C MET A 6 7.89 25.38 -14.60
N PHE A 7 7.70 26.66 -14.28
CA PHE A 7 6.38 27.30 -14.27
C PHE A 7 6.55 28.83 -14.29
N PHE A 8 6.51 29.41 -15.48
CA PHE A 8 6.41 30.85 -15.73
C PHE A 8 5.39 30.98 -16.85
N CYS A 9 4.15 31.34 -16.53
CA CYS A 9 3.18 31.95 -17.46
C CYS A 9 1.84 32.14 -16.75
N THR A 10 1.58 33.37 -16.29
CA THR A 10 0.36 34.15 -16.60
C THR A 10 0.42 35.49 -15.87
N LEU A 11 1.23 36.41 -16.39
CA LEU A 11 1.02 37.85 -16.16
C LEU A 11 1.32 38.56 -17.47
N LEU A 12 0.30 38.80 -18.29
CA LEU A 12 0.37 39.71 -19.43
C LEU A 12 -1.04 39.98 -19.99
N CYS A 13 -1.61 41.13 -19.63
CA CYS A 13 -2.42 42.04 -20.46
C CYS A 13 -2.67 43.31 -19.61
N LEU A 14 -2.48 44.59 -19.99
CA LEU A 14 -1.99 45.30 -21.16
C LEU A 14 -1.65 46.75 -20.69
N PHE A 15 -0.48 47.26 -21.08
CA PHE A 15 -0.05 48.67 -21.26
C PHE A 15 -0.34 49.75 -20.19
N ALA A 16 0.54 49.86 -19.17
CA ALA A 16 1.02 51.13 -18.56
C ALA A 16 2.13 50.97 -17.47
N ALA A 17 2.94 49.90 -17.44
CA ALA A 17 3.72 49.54 -16.24
C ALA A 17 5.20 49.15 -16.48
N CYS A 18 5.90 49.70 -17.49
CA CYS A 18 7.31 49.35 -17.74
C CYS A 18 8.29 49.77 -16.61
N THR A 19 7.99 50.79 -15.81
CA THR A 19 8.85 51.19 -14.67
C THR A 19 8.61 50.34 -13.44
N GLN A 20 7.36 49.93 -13.20
CA GLN A 20 6.97 49.13 -12.05
C GLN A 20 7.57 47.72 -12.12
N GLN A 21 7.63 47.15 -13.32
CA GLN A 21 8.19 45.82 -13.56
C GLN A 21 9.73 45.81 -13.43
N GLU A 22 10.42 46.89 -13.78
CA GLU A 22 11.88 47.05 -13.55
C GLU A 22 12.23 47.26 -12.08
N ASP A 23 11.41 48.03 -11.35
CA ASP A 23 11.61 48.25 -9.90
C ASP A 23 11.24 47.00 -9.08
N GLU A 24 10.23 46.23 -9.48
CA GLU A 24 9.90 44.93 -8.89
C GLU A 24 11.02 43.90 -9.14
N LEU A 25 11.58 43.86 -10.35
CA LEU A 25 12.71 42.99 -10.69
C LEU A 25 13.97 43.39 -9.91
N LYS A 26 14.25 44.69 -9.76
CA LYS A 26 15.35 45.21 -8.92
C LYS A 26 15.14 44.94 -7.43
N ALA A 27 13.92 45.03 -6.92
CA ALA A 27 13.61 44.73 -5.52
C ALA A 27 13.72 43.23 -5.18
N LEU A 28 13.48 42.36 -6.17
CA LEU A 28 13.82 40.94 -6.12
C LEU A 28 15.34 40.69 -6.22
N GLU A 29 16.05 41.41 -7.09
CA GLU A 29 17.52 41.32 -7.24
C GLU A 29 18.30 41.85 -6.01
N GLU A 30 17.76 42.83 -5.28
CA GLU A 30 18.31 43.35 -4.02
C GLU A 30 17.85 42.57 -2.77
N GLY A 31 17.04 41.50 -2.95
CA GLY A 31 16.57 40.65 -1.85
C GLY A 31 15.68 41.38 -0.82
N LYS A 32 14.98 42.46 -1.18
CA LYS A 32 14.11 43.21 -0.25
C LYS A 32 12.71 42.63 -0.15
N LYS A 33 12.24 41.99 -1.23
CA LYS A 33 10.95 41.30 -1.28
C LYS A 33 11.11 39.82 -0.96
N VAL A 34 10.16 39.26 -0.22
CA VAL A 34 10.06 37.83 0.08
C VAL A 34 8.73 37.32 -0.47
N LEU A 35 8.82 36.31 -1.32
CA LEU A 35 7.69 35.54 -1.80
C LEU A 35 7.61 34.22 -1.04
N VAL A 36 6.46 33.95 -0.43
CA VAL A 36 6.16 32.65 0.16
C VAL A 36 4.89 32.09 -0.47
N SER A 37 4.93 30.80 -0.81
CA SER A 37 3.76 30.06 -1.23
C SER A 37 3.47 28.95 -0.23
N PHE A 38 2.21 28.57 -0.11
CA PHE A 38 1.81 27.43 0.69
C PHE A 38 0.64 26.72 0.02
N ASN A 39 0.46 25.47 0.40
CA ASN A 39 -0.65 24.66 -0.07
C ASN A 39 -1.38 24.00 1.10
N VAL A 40 -2.70 23.93 0.97
CA VAL A 40 -3.54 23.07 1.79
C VAL A 40 -3.51 21.67 1.15
N PRO A 41 -3.32 20.57 1.90
CA PRO A 41 -3.25 19.23 1.33
C PRO A 41 -4.48 18.90 0.46
N GLU A 42 -4.26 18.20 -0.66
CA GLU A 42 -5.31 17.93 -1.65
C GLU A 42 -6.46 17.05 -1.09
N VAL A 43 -6.13 16.11 -0.19
CA VAL A 43 -7.07 15.27 0.56
C VAL A 43 -7.89 16.07 1.60
N ALA A 44 -7.54 17.34 1.83
CA ALA A 44 -8.26 18.25 2.71
C ALA A 44 -9.29 19.14 1.97
N LEU A 45 -9.46 18.98 0.66
CA LEU A 45 -10.33 19.80 -0.18
C LEU A 45 -11.78 19.35 -0.26
N THR A 46 -12.14 18.19 0.26
CA THR A 46 -13.55 17.79 0.22
C THR A 46 -14.45 18.51 1.20
N PRO A 47 -14.01 18.94 2.39
CA PRO A 47 -14.69 20.00 3.11
C PRO A 47 -14.74 21.32 2.31
N ILE A 48 -13.71 21.67 1.52
CA ILE A 48 -13.67 22.90 0.69
C ILE A 48 -14.75 22.88 -0.42
N THR A 49 -15.08 21.71 -0.98
CA THR A 49 -16.20 21.55 -1.93
C THR A 49 -17.55 21.24 -1.27
N ARG A 50 -17.58 20.78 0.00
CA ARG A 50 -18.81 20.43 0.77
C ARG A 50 -19.29 21.46 1.78
N ALA A 51 -18.48 22.47 2.13
CA ALA A 51 -18.80 23.53 3.08
C ALA A 51 -20.06 24.35 2.71
N GLY A 52 -20.67 24.05 1.57
CA GLY A 52 -21.96 24.55 1.13
C GLY A 52 -21.84 25.94 0.51
N SER A 53 -22.93 26.37 -0.12
CA SER A 53 -23.06 27.74 -0.61
C SER A 53 -23.30 28.68 0.58
N GLY A 54 -22.24 29.20 1.19
CA GLY A 54 -22.37 30.13 2.33
C GLY A 54 -21.08 30.48 3.07
N VAL A 55 -19.97 29.85 2.74
CA VAL A 55 -18.64 30.21 3.26
C VAL A 55 -17.59 30.27 2.15
N GLU A 56 -16.48 30.94 2.45
CA GLU A 56 -15.29 31.03 1.60
C GLU A 56 -14.06 30.74 2.45
N LEU A 57 -13.10 29.99 1.89
CA LEU A 57 -11.83 29.69 2.55
C LEU A 57 -10.97 30.96 2.57
N ARG A 58 -10.44 31.29 3.75
CA ARG A 58 -9.54 32.41 4.02
C ARG A 58 -8.17 31.88 4.40
N TYR A 59 -7.14 32.63 4.00
CA TYR A 59 -5.77 32.45 4.41
C TYR A 59 -5.25 33.68 5.16
N ILE A 60 -4.57 33.46 6.27
CA ILE A 60 -3.90 34.48 7.09
C ILE A 60 -2.41 34.12 7.19
N MET A 61 -1.54 35.12 7.03
CA MET A 61 -0.10 35.00 7.30
C MET A 61 0.35 36.12 8.23
N GLU A 62 1.12 35.76 9.26
CA GLU A 62 1.93 36.69 10.04
C GLU A 62 3.43 36.42 9.87
N VAL A 63 4.21 37.49 9.75
CA VAL A 63 5.68 37.45 9.77
C VAL A 63 6.15 38.06 11.07
N ARG A 64 6.88 37.30 11.89
CA ARG A 64 7.40 37.75 13.18
C ARG A 64 8.91 37.75 13.20
N SER A 65 9.54 38.83 13.67
CA SER A 65 11.00 38.88 13.81
C SER A 65 11.46 38.32 15.15
N TYR A 66 12.60 37.63 15.15
CA TYR A 66 13.23 37.12 16.37
C TYR A 66 13.84 38.24 17.21
N ASN A 67 13.56 38.23 18.51
CA ASN A 67 14.19 39.10 19.48
C ASN A 67 15.30 38.32 20.22
N GLU A 68 16.56 38.67 19.96
CA GLU A 68 17.72 38.01 20.58
C GLU A 68 17.76 38.17 22.12
N THR A 69 17.18 39.24 22.67
CA THR A 69 17.14 39.48 24.12
C THR A 69 16.14 38.56 24.82
N GLN A 70 14.96 38.39 24.23
CA GLN A 70 13.87 37.59 24.79
C GLN A 70 13.87 36.13 24.32
N GLN A 71 14.71 35.82 23.32
CA GLN A 71 14.84 34.52 22.68
C GLN A 71 13.52 33.99 22.12
N SER A 72 12.73 34.88 21.52
CA SER A 72 11.34 34.65 21.10
C SER A 72 10.97 35.45 19.85
N TYR A 73 9.94 35.02 19.13
CA TYR A 73 9.41 35.70 17.94
C TYR A 73 8.19 36.57 18.29
N GLU A 74 8.43 37.77 18.84
CA GLU A 74 7.34 38.59 19.43
C GLU A 74 6.84 39.71 18.52
N THR A 75 7.70 40.30 17.68
CA THR A 75 7.33 41.49 16.91
C THR A 75 6.74 41.10 15.55
N ILE A 76 5.44 41.33 15.37
CA ILE A 76 4.76 41.21 14.08
C ILE A 76 5.27 42.31 13.14
N LYS A 77 5.87 41.91 12.02
CA LYS A 77 6.32 42.79 10.95
C LYS A 77 5.27 42.96 9.86
N HIS A 78 4.56 41.88 9.54
CA HIS A 78 3.48 41.87 8.56
C HIS A 78 2.34 40.95 9.02
N ARG A 79 1.10 41.35 8.72
CA ARG A 79 -0.08 40.49 8.75
C ARG A 79 -0.85 40.68 7.45
N MET A 80 -1.15 39.58 6.77
CA MET A 80 -1.84 39.60 5.48
C MET A 80 -2.96 38.57 5.47
N GLU A 81 -4.08 38.92 4.83
CA GLU A 81 -5.23 38.02 4.67
C GLU A 81 -5.76 38.06 3.24
N GLN A 82 -6.07 36.89 2.69
CA GLN A 82 -6.70 36.74 1.37
C GLN A 82 -7.72 35.61 1.36
N LEU A 83 -8.73 35.73 0.50
CA LEU A 83 -9.67 34.64 0.24
C LEU A 83 -9.09 33.71 -0.84
N ALA A 84 -9.46 32.44 -0.79
CA ALA A 84 -9.06 31.47 -1.80
C ALA A 84 -9.76 31.76 -3.14
N ASN A 85 -9.01 31.71 -4.24
CA ASN A 85 -9.54 31.92 -5.60
C ASN A 85 -9.95 30.60 -6.30
N GLY A 86 -10.36 29.59 -5.53
CA GLY A 86 -10.69 28.26 -6.03
C GLY A 86 -9.51 27.28 -6.14
N ASP A 87 -8.28 27.75 -5.91
CA ASP A 87 -7.07 26.91 -5.88
C ASP A 87 -6.68 26.51 -4.44
N ASN A 88 -6.02 25.35 -4.33
CA ASN A 88 -5.49 24.81 -3.06
C ASN A 88 -4.13 25.39 -2.65
N THR A 89 -3.71 26.44 -3.35
CA THR A 89 -2.46 27.16 -3.11
C THR A 89 -2.73 28.64 -2.92
N ALA A 90 -1.89 29.28 -2.13
CA ALA A 90 -1.89 30.71 -1.98
C ALA A 90 -0.45 31.22 -1.81
N SER A 91 -0.24 32.46 -2.23
CA SER A 91 1.06 33.13 -2.15
C SER A 91 0.91 34.48 -1.48
N PHE A 92 1.91 34.87 -0.70
CA PHE A 92 2.03 36.20 -0.10
C PHE A 92 3.38 36.80 -0.49
N GLU A 93 3.37 38.09 -0.83
CA GLU A 93 4.56 38.89 -1.08
C GLU A 93 4.63 40.02 -0.04
N PHE A 94 5.79 40.19 0.59
CA PHE A 94 6.01 41.25 1.58
C PHE A 94 7.48 41.70 1.59
N GLU A 95 7.76 42.86 2.19
CA GLU A 95 9.10 43.43 2.26
C GLU A 95 9.77 43.20 3.62
N LEU A 96 11.02 42.73 3.64
CA LEU A 96 11.86 42.65 4.83
C LEU A 96 13.19 43.36 4.57
N GLN A 97 13.38 44.51 5.23
CA GLN A 97 14.61 45.32 5.08
C GLN A 97 15.79 44.78 5.90
N GLU A 98 15.51 44.16 7.04
CA GLU A 98 16.51 43.67 7.98
C GLU A 98 16.86 42.21 7.67
N GLN A 99 18.15 41.87 7.73
CA GLN A 99 18.60 40.48 7.75
C GLN A 99 18.42 39.93 9.17
N GLY A 100 18.12 38.65 9.29
CA GLY A 100 17.94 38.02 10.61
C GLY A 100 16.93 36.87 10.60
N LYS A 101 16.60 36.39 11.79
CA LYS A 101 15.67 35.26 11.98
C LYS A 101 14.23 35.75 12.02
N TYR A 102 13.36 35.02 11.32
CA TYR A 102 11.94 35.28 11.25
C TYR A 102 11.14 33.99 11.39
N ARG A 103 9.91 34.11 11.86
CA ARG A 103 8.92 33.05 11.91
C ARG A 103 7.71 33.45 11.09
N LEU A 104 7.25 32.55 10.24
CA LEU A 104 5.98 32.63 9.55
C LEU A 104 4.95 31.84 10.35
N LEU A 105 3.80 32.47 10.61
CA LEU A 105 2.60 31.79 11.11
C LEU A 105 1.54 31.83 10.01
N PHE A 106 1.00 30.68 9.67
CA PHE A 106 -0.10 30.54 8.71
C PHE A 106 -1.33 30.01 9.41
N TRP A 107 -2.49 30.55 9.04
CA TRP A 107 -3.80 30.04 9.41
C TRP A 107 -4.71 29.99 8.19
N ALA A 108 -5.51 28.95 8.07
CA ALA A 108 -6.56 28.85 7.06
C ALA A 108 -7.85 28.34 7.68
N ASP A 109 -8.95 29.02 7.42
CA ASP A 109 -10.28 28.70 7.94
C ASP A 109 -11.38 29.28 7.05
N TYR A 110 -12.64 29.01 7.38
CA TYR A 110 -13.77 29.51 6.61
C TYR A 110 -14.40 30.74 7.25
N VAL A 111 -14.69 31.73 6.41
CA VAL A 111 -15.48 32.92 6.76
C VAL A 111 -16.78 32.91 5.94
N ALA A 112 -17.76 33.76 6.30
CA ALA A 112 -18.98 33.87 5.50
C ALA A 112 -18.67 34.34 4.07
N THR A 113 -19.43 33.86 3.07
CA THR A 113 -19.35 34.40 1.71
C THR A 113 -19.59 35.91 1.77
N GLN A 114 -18.75 36.69 1.08
CA GLN A 114 -18.78 38.16 1.14
C GLN A 114 -18.45 38.75 2.53
N ALA A 115 -17.64 38.06 3.33
CA ALA A 115 -17.13 38.59 4.59
C ALA A 115 -16.53 39.99 4.38
N THR A 116 -16.97 40.96 5.19
CA THR A 116 -16.44 42.32 5.11
C THR A 116 -15.00 42.32 5.60
N LYS A 117 -14.10 42.91 4.80
CA LYS A 117 -12.72 43.17 5.18
C LYS A 117 -12.57 44.62 5.60
N ALA A 118 -12.28 44.85 6.89
CA ALA A 118 -11.71 46.12 7.34
C ALA A 118 -10.18 45.98 7.24
N ASP A 119 -9.50 45.85 8.38
CA ASP A 119 -8.09 45.44 8.41
C ASP A 119 -7.94 43.91 8.27
N THR A 120 -8.87 43.16 8.86
CA THR A 120 -9.02 41.71 8.75
C THR A 120 -10.42 41.35 8.23
N TYR A 121 -10.59 40.14 7.70
CA TYR A 121 -11.92 39.62 7.41
C TYR A 121 -12.67 39.32 8.71
N THR A 122 -14.00 39.52 8.69
CA THR A 122 -14.85 39.16 9.83
C THR A 122 -14.81 37.65 10.07
N ASP A 123 -14.42 37.24 11.28
CA ASP A 123 -14.34 35.85 11.70
C ASP A 123 -15.73 35.19 11.79
N LYS A 124 -15.82 33.90 11.42
CA LYS A 124 -17.05 33.10 11.55
C LYS A 124 -16.97 32.07 12.69
N TYR A 125 -15.99 31.17 12.65
CA TYR A 125 -15.86 30.06 13.62
C TYR A 125 -14.73 30.25 14.62
N TYR A 126 -13.68 30.97 14.21
CA TYR A 126 -12.45 31.13 14.98
C TYR A 126 -12.09 32.60 15.08
N ASN A 127 -11.88 33.10 16.30
CA ASN A 127 -11.30 34.40 16.53
C ASN A 127 -9.80 34.33 16.23
N THR A 128 -9.37 35.06 15.19
CA THR A 128 -8.01 34.99 14.65
C THR A 128 -7.19 36.25 14.90
N LEU A 129 -7.65 37.12 15.81
CA LEU A 129 -6.94 38.36 16.18
C LEU A 129 -5.52 38.09 16.71
N ASP A 130 -5.32 36.97 17.39
CA ASP A 130 -4.01 36.51 17.88
C ASP A 130 -3.76 35.07 17.41
N LEU A 131 -2.82 34.87 16.48
CA LEU A 131 -2.48 33.53 15.98
C LEU A 131 -1.77 32.65 17.02
N GLU A 132 -1.25 33.20 18.10
CA GLU A 132 -0.73 32.40 19.22
C GLU A 132 -1.84 31.98 20.19
N ASN A 133 -3.07 32.44 19.96
CA ASN A 133 -4.25 32.08 20.74
C ASN A 133 -5.52 32.18 19.90
N VAL A 134 -5.60 31.39 18.82
CA VAL A 134 -6.82 31.28 18.00
C VAL A 134 -7.90 30.63 18.84
N MET A 135 -9.06 31.28 18.99
CA MET A 135 -10.12 30.81 19.89
C MET A 135 -11.37 30.41 19.11
N ILE A 136 -12.06 29.36 19.58
CA ILE A 136 -13.43 29.07 19.14
C ILE A 136 -14.34 30.27 19.45
N ILE A 137 -15.25 30.59 18.51
CA ILE A 137 -16.39 31.48 18.74
C ILE A 137 -17.58 30.62 19.21
N PRO A 138 -17.94 30.65 20.51
CA PRO A 138 -18.94 29.74 21.08
C PRO A 138 -20.31 29.80 20.38
N GLU A 139 -20.73 30.99 19.98
CA GLU A 139 -22.05 31.23 19.37
C GLU A 139 -22.17 30.65 17.95
N ALA A 140 -21.03 30.42 17.29
CA ALA A 140 -20.94 29.83 15.96
C ALA A 140 -20.60 28.33 15.99
N TYR A 141 -20.40 27.76 17.17
CA TYR A 141 -20.02 26.35 17.32
C TYR A 141 -21.21 25.43 17.04
N GLN A 142 -21.09 24.62 15.99
CA GLN A 142 -22.13 23.67 15.59
C GLN A 142 -21.51 22.31 15.27
N LEU A 143 -22.23 21.24 15.59
CA LEU A 143 -21.91 19.89 15.11
C LEU A 143 -22.29 19.77 13.64
N ASN A 144 -21.75 18.76 12.96
CA ASN A 144 -22.12 18.42 11.59
C ASN A 144 -21.88 19.56 10.58
N ASP A 145 -20.85 20.39 10.82
CA ASP A 145 -20.48 21.50 9.95
C ASP A 145 -19.05 21.31 9.43
N ASP A 146 -18.93 20.93 8.15
CA ASP A 146 -17.64 20.72 7.48
C ASP A 146 -16.83 22.03 7.34
N SER A 147 -17.47 23.19 7.42
CA SER A 147 -16.80 24.49 7.35
C SER A 147 -16.12 24.93 8.65
N ARG A 148 -16.22 24.12 9.70
CA ARG A 148 -15.42 24.29 10.93
C ARG A 148 -14.01 23.71 10.81
N ASP A 149 -13.64 23.19 9.65
CA ASP A 149 -12.28 22.75 9.40
C ASP A 149 -11.27 23.92 9.41
N ALA A 150 -10.03 23.65 9.83
CA ALA A 150 -8.99 24.67 9.95
C ALA A 150 -7.58 24.09 9.81
N PHE A 151 -6.67 24.89 9.27
CA PHE A 151 -5.29 24.54 8.98
C PHE A 151 -4.32 25.58 9.50
N TYR A 152 -3.09 25.16 9.78
CA TYR A 152 -2.04 26.03 10.28
C TYR A 152 -0.66 25.60 9.77
N GLY A 153 0.30 26.49 9.95
CA GLY A 153 1.72 26.20 9.74
C GLY A 153 2.59 27.18 10.51
N SER A 154 3.76 26.70 10.98
CA SER A 154 4.76 27.55 11.63
C SER A 154 6.13 27.21 11.08
N TYR A 155 6.83 28.21 10.56
CA TYR A 155 8.08 28.02 9.82
C TYR A 155 9.09 29.09 10.16
N ASP A 156 10.26 28.65 10.63
CA ASP A 156 11.39 29.53 10.87
C ASP A 156 12.22 29.65 9.61
N PHE A 157 12.64 30.87 9.29
CA PHE A 157 13.60 31.11 8.22
C PHE A 157 14.56 32.23 8.61
N GLU A 158 15.75 32.19 8.03
CA GLU A 158 16.75 33.24 8.19
C GLU A 158 16.85 34.05 6.90
N LYS A 159 16.59 35.34 6.98
CA LYS A 159 16.65 36.27 5.84
C LYS A 159 18.10 36.66 5.58
N THR A 160 18.63 36.23 4.44
CA THR A 160 19.95 36.65 3.92
C THR A 160 19.83 37.79 2.90
N ALA A 161 20.95 38.39 2.49
CA ALA A 161 20.99 39.51 1.56
C ALA A 161 20.44 39.21 0.14
N GLN A 162 20.39 37.94 -0.29
CA GLN A 162 19.97 37.54 -1.66
C GLN A 162 18.69 36.69 -1.69
N GLN A 163 18.07 36.40 -0.55
CA GLN A 163 16.94 35.47 -0.47
C GLN A 163 15.61 36.16 -0.75
N ALA A 164 15.02 35.88 -1.91
CA ALA A 164 13.76 36.47 -2.37
C ALA A 164 12.57 35.50 -2.42
N ILE A 165 12.81 34.18 -2.46
CA ILE A 165 11.76 33.16 -2.60
C ILE A 165 11.98 32.06 -1.56
N LEU A 166 10.94 31.76 -0.78
CA LEU A 166 10.91 30.64 0.16
C LEU A 166 10.31 29.39 -0.50
N GLU A 167 10.72 28.22 -0.02
CA GLU A 167 10.10 26.95 -0.46
C GLU A 167 8.59 26.95 -0.14
N THR A 168 7.83 26.20 -0.93
CA THR A 168 6.39 26.07 -0.69
C THR A 168 6.12 25.32 0.61
N GLN A 169 5.35 25.95 1.52
CA GLN A 169 5.03 25.40 2.83
C GLN A 169 3.75 24.57 2.80
N LYS A 170 3.73 23.44 3.52
CA LYS A 170 2.56 22.54 3.58
C LYS A 170 1.77 22.73 4.86
N LEU A 171 0.56 23.28 4.80
CA LEU A 171 -0.25 23.43 6.01
C LEU A 171 -0.71 22.07 6.55
N LYS A 172 -0.86 21.98 7.86
CA LYS A 172 -1.43 20.84 8.59
C LYS A 172 -2.77 21.24 9.17
N ARG A 173 -3.67 20.30 9.40
CA ARG A 173 -4.92 20.59 10.12
C ARG A 173 -4.61 21.03 11.55
N ALA A 174 -5.29 22.06 12.05
CA ALA A 174 -5.25 22.45 13.47
C ALA A 174 -6.18 21.58 14.33
N VAL A 175 -7.06 20.83 13.66
CA VAL A 175 -8.15 20.02 14.24
C VAL A 175 -7.96 18.53 13.95
N GLY A 176 -8.56 17.70 14.79
CA GLY A 176 -8.98 16.33 14.48
C GLY A 176 -10.48 16.26 14.20
N LYS A 177 -10.94 15.25 13.46
CA LYS A 177 -12.38 15.03 13.22
C LYS A 177 -12.88 13.87 14.08
N LEU A 178 -13.82 14.13 14.99
CA LEU A 178 -14.58 13.10 15.69
C LEU A 178 -15.77 12.70 14.83
N VAL A 179 -16.02 11.41 14.66
CA VAL A 179 -17.21 10.88 13.97
C VAL A 179 -17.83 9.79 14.85
N LEU A 180 -19.07 9.98 15.29
CA LEU A 180 -19.84 8.97 16.01
C LEU A 180 -20.78 8.25 15.05
N LYS A 181 -20.75 6.91 15.02
CA LYS A 181 -21.55 6.08 14.11
C LYS A 181 -22.35 5.02 14.85
N GLU A 182 -23.54 4.73 14.34
CA GLU A 182 -24.31 3.55 14.70
C GLU A 182 -23.87 2.37 13.83
N LYS A 183 -23.69 1.19 14.43
CA LYS A 183 -23.33 -0.03 13.70
C LYS A 183 -24.56 -0.75 13.16
N GLN A 184 -25.69 -0.66 13.85
CA GLN A 184 -26.90 -1.40 13.53
C GLN A 184 -27.84 -0.55 12.69
N GLN A 185 -28.00 -0.91 11.41
CA GLN A 185 -28.96 -0.26 10.51
C GLN A 185 -30.35 -0.14 11.16
N VAL A 186 -30.82 -1.21 11.82
CA VAL A 186 -32.13 -1.23 12.50
C VAL A 186 -32.22 -0.21 13.62
N ALA A 187 -31.16 -0.04 14.43
CA ALA A 187 -31.12 0.95 15.49
C ALA A 187 -31.02 2.38 14.93
N TYR A 188 -30.26 2.56 13.86
CA TYR A 188 -30.14 3.84 13.18
C TYR A 188 -31.49 4.30 12.62
N THR A 189 -32.20 3.42 11.90
CA THR A 189 -33.52 3.72 11.33
C THR A 189 -34.58 4.00 12.40
N GLN A 190 -34.46 3.44 13.59
CA GLN A 190 -35.38 3.74 14.71
C GLN A 190 -35.05 5.06 15.41
N SER A 191 -33.82 5.56 15.27
CA SER A 191 -33.36 6.78 15.92
C SER A 191 -33.87 8.01 15.16
N ALA A 192 -34.47 8.97 15.88
CA ALA A 192 -34.98 10.20 15.30
C ALA A 192 -34.05 11.40 15.57
N SER A 193 -33.57 11.54 16.81
CA SER A 193 -32.68 12.62 17.20
C SER A 193 -31.73 12.20 18.33
N PHE A 194 -30.74 13.04 18.61
CA PHE A 194 -29.83 12.86 19.74
C PHE A 194 -29.59 14.17 20.49
N THR A 195 -29.22 14.03 21.76
CA THR A 195 -28.67 15.09 22.61
C THR A 195 -27.29 14.64 23.08
N VAL A 196 -26.28 15.49 22.91
CA VAL A 196 -24.89 15.20 23.29
C VAL A 196 -24.27 16.34 24.08
N SER A 197 -23.41 16.00 25.04
CA SER A 197 -22.62 16.98 25.81
C SER A 197 -21.20 16.49 26.09
N TYR A 198 -20.20 17.33 25.85
CA TYR A 198 -18.78 17.07 26.13
C TYR A 198 -17.95 18.37 26.13
N ASN A 199 -16.69 18.30 26.54
CA ASN A 199 -15.78 19.45 26.52
C ASN A 199 -14.74 19.31 25.39
N VAL A 200 -14.34 20.44 24.81
CA VAL A 200 -13.28 20.53 23.79
C VAL A 200 -12.29 21.65 24.12
N PRO A 201 -11.05 21.63 23.62
CA PRO A 201 -10.12 22.75 23.82
C PRO A 201 -10.66 24.04 23.21
N LYS A 202 -10.60 25.14 23.96
CA LYS A 202 -11.13 26.44 23.53
C LYS A 202 -10.19 27.19 22.58
N SER A 203 -8.89 26.93 22.66
CA SER A 203 -7.88 27.66 21.88
C SER A 203 -6.75 26.81 21.34
N PHE A 204 -6.11 27.35 20.30
CA PHE A 204 -5.00 26.74 19.58
C PHE A 204 -3.90 27.77 19.31
N ASN A 205 -2.65 27.39 19.57
CA ASN A 205 -1.49 28.24 19.33
C ASN A 205 -0.78 27.80 18.04
N VAL A 206 -0.83 28.64 17.00
CA VAL A 206 -0.26 28.34 15.67
C VAL A 206 1.25 28.17 15.73
N ALA A 207 1.96 28.97 16.54
CA ALA A 207 3.42 28.93 16.65
C ALA A 207 3.96 27.63 17.23
N THR A 208 3.19 26.96 18.10
CA THR A 208 3.58 25.71 18.76
C THR A 208 2.78 24.50 18.27
N GLY A 209 1.73 24.74 17.48
CA GLY A 209 0.76 23.73 17.06
C GLY A 209 0.02 23.05 18.21
N SER A 210 -0.15 23.74 19.35
CA SER A 210 -0.61 23.10 20.58
C SER A 210 -1.86 23.77 21.15
N THR A 211 -2.71 22.97 21.79
CA THR A 211 -3.87 23.46 22.56
C THR A 211 -3.49 23.73 24.01
N ARG A 212 -4.29 24.54 24.71
CA ARG A 212 -4.19 24.74 26.16
C ARG A 212 -5.27 23.93 26.87
N SER A 213 -4.89 22.80 27.46
CA SER A 213 -5.83 21.82 28.04
C SER A 213 -6.70 22.33 29.20
N ALA A 214 -6.28 23.39 29.89
CA ALA A 214 -7.03 23.99 30.99
C ALA A 214 -8.24 24.83 30.54
N ASP A 215 -8.23 25.32 29.30
CA ASP A 215 -9.28 26.17 28.74
C ASP A 215 -10.19 25.35 27.84
N VAL A 216 -11.37 24.99 28.32
CA VAL A 216 -12.35 24.19 27.57
C VAL A 216 -13.58 24.99 27.16
N HIS A 217 -14.16 24.61 26.04
CA HIS A 217 -15.50 24.99 25.61
C HIS A 217 -16.44 23.81 25.85
N ALA A 218 -17.54 24.05 26.57
CA ALA A 218 -18.57 23.05 26.82
C ALA A 218 -19.52 22.99 25.62
N VAL A 219 -19.47 21.87 24.91
CA VAL A 219 -20.35 21.57 23.78
C VAL A 219 -21.63 20.95 24.34
N THR A 220 -22.77 21.51 23.94
CA THR A 220 -24.08 20.93 24.22
C THR A 220 -24.95 21.11 22.99
N ALA A 221 -25.37 19.99 22.39
CA ALA A 221 -26.28 20.00 21.25
C ALA A 221 -27.50 19.16 21.62
N ASN A 222 -28.67 19.80 21.66
CA ASN A 222 -29.93 19.19 22.10
C ASN A 222 -30.80 18.86 20.90
N ASP A 223 -31.45 17.69 20.93
CA ASP A 223 -32.42 17.23 19.94
C ASP A 223 -31.99 17.44 18.47
N GLN A 224 -30.73 17.12 18.16
CA GLN A 224 -30.16 17.24 16.82
C GLN A 224 -30.59 16.07 15.93
N ASN A 225 -30.76 16.35 14.64
CA ASN A 225 -30.95 15.32 13.61
C ASN A 225 -29.64 14.54 13.39
N LEU A 226 -29.77 13.29 12.99
CA LEU A 226 -28.64 12.45 12.58
C LEU A 226 -27.97 13.02 11.33
N ALA A 227 -26.63 12.95 11.28
CA ALA A 227 -25.86 13.50 10.17
C ALA A 227 -25.87 12.63 8.91
N GLY A 228 -25.96 11.31 9.08
CA GLY A 228 -25.94 10.33 8.01
C GLY A 228 -27.29 10.14 7.30
N ASN A 229 -27.33 9.14 6.43
CA ASN A 229 -28.53 8.74 5.70
C ASN A 229 -28.58 7.20 5.57
N ALA A 230 -29.67 6.61 6.07
CA ALA A 230 -29.88 5.17 6.04
C ALA A 230 -29.94 4.59 4.62
N ASP A 231 -30.48 5.34 3.65
CA ASP A 231 -30.62 4.90 2.25
C ASP A 231 -29.26 4.74 1.55
N SER A 232 -28.28 5.57 1.94
CA SER A 232 -26.90 5.46 1.47
C SER A 232 -26.00 4.62 2.39
N GLN A 233 -26.59 3.95 3.37
CA GLN A 233 -25.86 3.19 4.41
C GLN A 233 -24.83 4.03 5.18
N ASP A 234 -25.05 5.33 5.28
CA ASP A 234 -24.25 6.20 6.13
C ASP A 234 -24.94 6.32 7.49
N TYR A 235 -24.50 5.52 8.45
CA TYR A 235 -25.07 5.50 9.80
C TYR A 235 -24.39 6.49 10.76
N THR A 236 -23.86 7.60 10.24
CA THR A 236 -23.26 8.65 11.07
C THR A 236 -24.33 9.32 11.94
N ILE A 237 -24.10 9.33 13.24
CA ILE A 237 -24.94 10.00 14.23
C ILE A 237 -24.58 11.49 14.24
N PHE A 238 -23.31 11.81 14.49
CA PHE A 238 -22.78 13.17 14.35
C PHE A 238 -21.28 13.16 14.09
N TYR A 239 -20.74 14.31 13.68
CA TYR A 239 -19.31 14.58 13.64
C TYR A 239 -18.97 15.99 14.13
N ASP A 240 -17.70 16.18 14.49
CA ASP A 240 -17.19 17.44 15.02
C ASP A 240 -15.72 17.66 14.64
N TYR A 241 -15.32 18.92 14.51
CA TYR A 241 -13.94 19.35 14.28
C TYR A 241 -13.39 19.98 15.57
N ILE A 242 -12.37 19.37 16.15
CA ILE A 242 -11.91 19.67 17.50
C ILE A 242 -10.43 20.01 17.46
N PHE A 243 -10.04 21.14 18.06
CA PHE A 243 -8.61 21.48 18.18
C PHE A 243 -7.83 20.39 18.89
N ALA A 244 -6.66 20.06 18.35
CA ALA A 244 -5.79 19.03 18.92
C ALA A 244 -4.31 19.41 18.74
N THR A 245 -3.50 19.05 19.73
CA THR A 245 -2.06 19.34 19.76
C THR A 245 -1.29 18.48 18.76
N THR A 246 -0.21 19.04 18.18
CA THR A 246 0.71 18.34 17.27
C THR A 246 1.31 17.06 17.88
N GLY A 247 1.49 16.02 17.06
CA GLY A 247 2.15 14.76 17.47
C GLY A 247 1.23 13.84 18.28
N ASP A 248 1.83 13.03 19.16
CA ASP A 248 1.09 12.04 19.98
C ASP A 248 0.31 12.69 21.15
N GLY A 249 0.53 13.98 21.41
CA GLY A 249 -0.02 14.71 22.57
C GLY A 249 -1.46 15.19 22.42
N GLY A 250 -2.32 14.46 21.70
CA GLY A 250 -3.71 14.82 21.35
C GLY A 250 -4.63 15.22 22.53
N TYR A 251 -5.92 15.42 22.26
CA TYR A 251 -6.92 15.72 23.29
C TYR A 251 -7.73 14.47 23.64
N SER A 252 -8.15 14.31 24.90
CA SER A 252 -9.03 13.21 25.29
C SER A 252 -10.34 13.77 25.83
N ILE A 253 -11.44 13.52 25.11
CA ILE A 253 -12.77 13.88 25.55
C ILE A 253 -13.16 12.92 26.66
N SER A 254 -13.43 13.45 27.85
CA SER A 254 -13.89 12.67 29.00
C SER A 254 -15.35 12.97 29.33
N GLY A 255 -16.09 11.92 29.70
CA GLY A 255 -17.48 12.06 30.16
C GLY A 255 -18.46 12.54 29.10
N LEU A 256 -18.29 12.12 27.84
CA LEU A 256 -19.27 12.39 26.79
C LEU A 256 -20.62 11.75 27.18
N SER A 257 -21.66 12.58 27.27
CA SER A 257 -23.04 12.14 27.47
C SER A 257 -23.76 12.09 26.14
N LEU A 258 -24.46 10.98 25.86
CA LEU A 258 -25.25 10.79 24.65
C LEU A 258 -26.63 10.23 25.01
N THR A 259 -27.68 10.93 24.61
CA THR A 259 -29.06 10.48 24.77
C THR A 259 -29.76 10.53 23.43
N GLY A 260 -30.28 9.40 22.97
CA GLY A 260 -31.09 9.32 21.77
C GLY A 260 -32.57 9.39 22.06
N LYS A 261 -33.33 9.75 21.02
CA LYS A 261 -34.78 9.72 20.99
C LYS A 261 -35.22 8.95 19.76
N ASP A 262 -36.10 7.97 19.93
CA ASP A 262 -36.63 7.17 18.82
C ASP A 262 -37.76 7.90 18.06
N SER A 263 -38.21 7.31 16.95
CA SER A 263 -39.29 7.85 16.11
C SER A 263 -40.66 7.94 16.80
N GLN A 264 -40.81 7.37 17.99
CA GLN A 264 -42.02 7.31 18.80
C GLN A 264 -41.90 8.26 20.01
N GLY A 265 -40.74 8.89 20.19
CA GLY A 265 -40.44 9.88 21.20
C GLY A 265 -39.90 9.30 22.51
N ALA A 266 -39.62 8.01 22.61
CA ALA A 266 -38.97 7.41 23.77
C ALA A 266 -37.48 7.76 23.79
N THR A 267 -36.93 7.98 24.98
CA THR A 267 -35.54 8.40 25.17
C THR A 267 -34.69 7.27 25.71
N PHE A 268 -33.44 7.18 25.26
CA PHE A 268 -32.45 6.22 25.74
C PHE A 268 -31.08 6.91 25.92
N THR A 269 -30.51 6.81 27.11
CA THR A 269 -29.16 7.34 27.40
C THR A 269 -28.14 6.22 27.30
N LYS A 270 -27.07 6.47 26.55
CA LYS A 270 -25.99 5.51 26.35
C LYS A 270 -24.99 5.59 27.50
N ASP A 271 -24.92 4.52 28.27
CA ASP A 271 -23.90 4.34 29.29
C ASP A 271 -22.61 3.72 28.73
N GLY A 272 -21.50 3.91 29.44
CA GLY A 272 -20.24 3.20 29.16
C GLY A 272 -19.44 3.71 27.96
N ILE A 273 -19.68 4.95 27.50
CA ILE A 273 -18.84 5.57 26.47
C ILE A 273 -17.44 5.83 27.06
N PRO A 274 -16.37 5.26 26.48
CA PRO A 274 -15.01 5.47 26.98
C PRO A 274 -14.52 6.89 26.71
N ASN A 275 -13.39 7.26 27.31
CA ASN A 275 -12.71 8.50 26.93
C ASN A 275 -12.27 8.43 25.46
N LEU A 276 -12.55 9.49 24.69
CA LEU A 276 -12.34 9.49 23.25
C LEU A 276 -11.09 10.29 22.90
N PRO A 277 -10.04 9.66 22.34
CA PRO A 277 -8.84 10.37 21.90
C PRO A 277 -9.11 11.12 20.59
N VAL A 278 -8.58 12.34 20.46
CA VAL A 278 -8.65 13.18 19.28
C VAL A 278 -7.25 13.66 18.94
N HIS A 279 -6.78 13.30 17.75
CA HIS A 279 -5.45 13.65 17.27
C HIS A 279 -5.52 14.64 16.12
N GLN A 280 -4.56 15.56 16.10
CA GLN A 280 -4.45 16.55 15.03
C GLN A 280 -4.24 15.85 13.67
N ASN A 281 -4.94 16.32 12.64
CA ASN A 281 -4.84 15.79 11.28
C ASN A 281 -5.25 14.31 11.16
N LYS A 282 -5.97 13.77 12.16
CA LYS A 282 -6.52 12.41 12.16
C LYS A 282 -8.04 12.45 12.30
N ARG A 283 -8.67 11.34 11.96
CA ARG A 283 -10.08 11.09 12.27
C ARG A 283 -10.17 10.10 13.42
N THR A 284 -11.02 10.40 14.40
CA THR A 284 -11.42 9.47 15.45
C THR A 284 -12.82 8.99 15.12
N ILE A 285 -12.97 7.72 14.76
CA ILE A 285 -14.25 7.09 14.48
C ILE A 285 -14.66 6.32 15.73
N VAL A 286 -15.86 6.60 16.23
CA VAL A 286 -16.44 5.93 17.40
C VAL A 286 -17.70 5.24 16.93
N SER A 287 -17.66 3.92 16.90
CA SER A 287 -18.75 3.10 16.39
C SER A 287 -19.31 2.26 17.52
N GLY A 288 -20.64 2.19 17.63
CA GLY A 288 -21.27 1.29 18.59
C GLY A 288 -22.63 0.82 18.11
N SER A 289 -23.08 -0.30 18.68
CA SER A 289 -24.42 -0.84 18.43
C SER A 289 -25.41 -0.24 19.42
N TYR A 290 -26.61 0.12 18.95
CA TYR A 290 -27.71 0.65 19.77
C TYR A 290 -27.25 1.86 20.60
N MET A 291 -26.73 2.88 19.92
CA MET A 291 -26.17 4.10 20.52
C MET A 291 -27.25 5.07 20.99
N LEU A 292 -28.42 5.06 20.34
CA LEU A 292 -29.48 6.04 20.57
C LEU A 292 -30.84 5.43 20.96
N VAL A 293 -30.98 4.10 20.85
CA VAL A 293 -32.21 3.38 21.18
C VAL A 293 -31.89 2.14 22.02
N ALA A 294 -32.85 1.68 22.82
CA ALA A 294 -32.65 0.53 23.69
C ALA A 294 -32.55 -0.77 22.86
N PRO A 295 -31.62 -1.69 23.17
CA PRO A 295 -31.55 -3.00 22.53
C PRO A 295 -32.76 -3.87 22.91
N LEU A 296 -33.13 -4.80 22.03
CA LEU A 296 -34.13 -5.83 22.34
C LEU A 296 -33.62 -6.79 23.44
N PRO A 297 -34.49 -7.43 24.23
CA PRO A 297 -34.10 -8.29 25.37
C PRO A 297 -33.14 -9.44 25.03
N ASP A 298 -33.17 -9.93 23.79
CA ASP A 298 -32.30 -11.00 23.26
C ASP A 298 -31.28 -10.46 22.22
N GLY A 299 -30.97 -9.16 22.26
CA GLY A 299 -30.09 -8.48 21.31
C GLY A 299 -28.59 -8.72 21.55
N PRO A 300 -27.72 -8.39 20.56
CA PRO A 300 -26.27 -8.56 20.68
C PRO A 300 -25.67 -7.67 21.78
N SER A 301 -24.50 -8.04 22.29
CA SER A 301 -23.79 -7.25 23.30
C SER A 301 -23.47 -5.84 22.81
N VAL A 302 -23.78 -4.85 23.65
CA VAL A 302 -23.56 -3.43 23.36
C VAL A 302 -22.10 -3.07 23.64
N LYS A 303 -21.30 -2.84 22.58
CA LYS A 303 -19.90 -2.40 22.68
C LYS A 303 -19.71 -1.09 21.91
N VAL A 304 -18.94 -0.18 22.48
CA VAL A 304 -18.47 1.05 21.82
C VAL A 304 -17.00 0.85 21.50
N GLU A 305 -16.65 1.02 20.24
CA GLU A 305 -15.29 0.87 19.72
C GLU A 305 -14.78 2.20 19.18
N THR A 306 -13.47 2.39 19.25
CA THR A 306 -12.81 3.64 18.87
C THR A 306 -11.62 3.33 17.97
N GLU A 307 -11.61 3.88 16.76
CA GLU A 307 -10.51 3.77 15.80
C GLU A 307 -9.94 5.16 15.49
N ILE A 308 -8.61 5.26 15.40
CA ILE A 308 -7.93 6.48 14.94
C ILE A 308 -7.31 6.20 13.58
N THR A 309 -7.65 7.00 12.57
CA THR A 309 -7.19 6.81 11.21
C THR A 309 -6.47 8.04 10.64
N ASP A 310 -5.51 7.76 9.76
CA ASP A 310 -4.73 8.76 9.01
C ASP A 310 -5.43 9.15 7.69
N THR A 311 -6.45 8.38 7.30
CA THR A 311 -7.11 8.44 6.01
C THR A 311 -8.34 9.33 6.07
N TRP A 312 -8.33 10.40 5.27
CA TRP A 312 -9.47 11.30 5.08
C TRP A 312 -10.09 11.03 3.70
N ALA A 313 -10.63 9.82 3.48
CA ALA A 313 -11.30 9.49 2.22
C ALA A 313 -12.77 9.95 2.22
N ASP A 314 -13.28 10.29 1.04
CA ASP A 314 -14.59 10.91 0.82
C ASP A 314 -15.79 9.99 0.83
N ALA A 315 -15.54 8.69 0.77
CA ALA A 315 -16.56 7.69 0.98
C ALA A 315 -16.51 7.31 2.46
N ASP A 316 -17.25 8.01 3.30
CA ASP A 316 -17.82 7.37 4.49
C ASP A 316 -18.99 6.46 4.07
N VAL A 317 -18.75 5.60 3.07
CA VAL A 317 -19.38 4.30 3.06
C VAL A 317 -18.57 3.53 4.09
N THR A 318 -19.19 3.16 5.21
CA THR A 318 -18.64 2.08 6.02
C THR A 318 -18.53 0.87 5.12
N VAL A 319 -17.32 0.58 4.64
CA VAL A 319 -16.94 -0.81 4.47
C VAL A 319 -16.71 -1.28 5.89
N ASP A 320 -17.66 -2.08 6.34
CA ASP A 320 -17.59 -2.94 7.51
C ASP A 320 -16.16 -3.48 7.70
N THR A 321 -15.44 -2.90 8.66
CA THR A 321 -14.22 -3.46 9.24
C THR A 321 -14.34 -3.38 10.75
N ASP A 322 -15.24 -4.18 11.31
CA ASP A 322 -15.16 -4.63 12.70
C ASP A 322 -14.00 -5.62 12.87
N GLU A 323 -13.13 -5.33 13.84
CA GLU A 323 -12.67 -6.33 14.82
C GLU A 323 -13.18 -5.81 16.18
N ASP A 324 -14.28 -6.31 16.77
CA ASP A 324 -14.55 -7.70 17.14
C ASP A 324 -16.05 -8.04 17.14
N VAL A 325 -16.68 -8.01 15.97
CA VAL A 325 -17.39 -9.20 15.49
C VAL A 325 -16.83 -9.43 14.11
N LYS A 326 -15.87 -10.36 14.03
CA LYS A 326 -15.37 -10.88 12.76
C LYS A 326 -16.59 -11.09 11.84
N PRO A 327 -16.74 -10.34 10.72
CA PRO A 327 -17.94 -10.45 9.91
C PRO A 327 -18.07 -11.91 9.51
N ASP A 328 -19.21 -12.57 9.72
CA ASP A 328 -19.42 -13.98 9.29
C ASP A 328 -19.30 -14.18 7.76
N VAL A 329 -18.91 -13.12 7.04
CA VAL A 329 -18.70 -13.09 5.60
C VAL A 329 -17.20 -13.09 5.30
N PRO A 330 -16.70 -14.09 4.55
CA PRO A 330 -15.31 -14.12 4.10
C PRO A 330 -14.90 -12.90 3.26
N ALA A 331 -13.61 -12.56 3.28
CA ALA A 331 -13.01 -11.42 2.58
C ALA A 331 -13.07 -11.50 1.03
N PHE A 332 -13.50 -12.64 0.49
CA PHE A 332 -13.62 -12.87 -0.95
C PHE A 332 -14.96 -13.53 -1.25
N ALA A 333 -15.47 -13.34 -2.47
CA ALA A 333 -16.60 -14.12 -2.94
C ALA A 333 -16.24 -15.62 -2.96
N GLY A 334 -17.10 -16.46 -2.40
CA GLY A 334 -16.84 -17.87 -2.12
C GLY A 334 -16.71 -18.15 -0.62
N LYS A 335 -16.47 -19.40 -0.25
CA LYS A 335 -16.27 -19.83 1.15
C LYS A 335 -14.87 -20.39 1.41
N GLY A 336 -14.00 -20.41 0.40
CA GLY A 336 -12.65 -20.94 0.51
C GLY A 336 -12.61 -22.46 0.60
N THR A 337 -13.71 -23.16 0.28
CA THR A 337 -13.78 -24.62 0.22
C THR A 337 -13.57 -25.11 -1.20
N GLN A 338 -13.33 -26.42 -1.38
CA GLN A 338 -13.12 -26.98 -2.73
C GLN A 338 -14.32 -26.78 -3.66
N SER A 339 -15.55 -26.81 -3.14
CA SER A 339 -16.77 -26.60 -3.94
C SER A 339 -17.13 -25.12 -4.13
N GLU A 340 -16.67 -24.25 -3.24
CA GLU A 340 -16.92 -22.81 -3.26
C GLU A 340 -15.62 -22.05 -3.02
N PRO A 341 -14.63 -22.11 -3.95
CA PRO A 341 -13.34 -21.46 -3.78
C PRO A 341 -13.48 -19.94 -3.75
N PHE A 342 -12.55 -19.27 -3.07
CA PHE A 342 -12.44 -17.82 -3.09
C PHE A 342 -12.02 -17.31 -4.47
N GLN A 343 -12.77 -16.34 -4.98
CA GLN A 343 -12.58 -15.80 -6.32
C GLN A 343 -11.66 -14.59 -6.32
N LEU A 344 -10.65 -14.61 -7.18
CA LEU A 344 -9.68 -13.51 -7.33
C LEU A 344 -9.75 -12.93 -8.74
N ALA A 345 -10.20 -11.68 -8.84
CA ALA A 345 -10.38 -10.99 -10.12
C ALA A 345 -9.47 -9.77 -10.29
N SER A 346 -8.83 -9.28 -9.22
CA SER A 346 -8.12 -8.00 -9.23
C SER A 346 -6.83 -8.02 -8.40
N VAL A 347 -6.03 -6.97 -8.59
CA VAL A 347 -4.81 -6.70 -7.79
C VAL A 347 -5.15 -6.58 -6.31
N ASP A 348 -6.25 -5.90 -5.97
CA ASP A 348 -6.65 -5.71 -4.57
C ASP A 348 -7.02 -7.03 -3.90
N ASN A 349 -7.64 -7.97 -4.62
CA ASN A 349 -7.85 -9.32 -4.08
C ASN A 349 -6.54 -10.03 -3.79
N LEU A 350 -5.54 -9.89 -4.66
CA LEU A 350 -4.23 -10.52 -4.47
C LEU A 350 -3.45 -9.87 -3.30
N LYS A 351 -3.55 -8.54 -3.13
CA LYS A 351 -3.00 -7.81 -1.98
C LYS A 351 -3.67 -8.24 -0.67
N LYS A 352 -5.01 -8.34 -0.66
CA LYS A 352 -5.76 -8.76 0.53
C LYS A 352 -5.47 -10.21 0.89
N LEU A 353 -5.31 -11.09 -0.10
CA LEU A 353 -4.87 -12.47 0.12
C LEU A 353 -3.50 -12.51 0.79
N MET A 354 -2.54 -11.75 0.26
CA MET A 354 -1.22 -11.64 0.86
C MET A 354 -1.29 -11.17 2.32
N GLU A 355 -2.02 -10.10 2.59
CA GLU A 355 -2.20 -9.53 3.93
C GLU A 355 -2.75 -10.57 4.91
N LEU A 356 -3.88 -11.19 4.59
CA LEU A 356 -4.57 -12.16 5.45
C LEU A 356 -3.74 -13.43 5.68
N VAL A 357 -3.08 -13.95 4.64
CA VAL A 357 -2.20 -15.13 4.77
C VAL A 357 -1.00 -14.78 5.64
N ASN A 358 -0.36 -13.63 5.41
CA ASN A 358 0.85 -13.24 6.13
C ASN A 358 0.58 -12.87 7.60
N ALA A 359 -0.64 -12.42 7.92
CA ALA A 359 -1.10 -12.22 9.29
C ALA A 359 -1.55 -13.51 9.99
N GLY A 360 -1.73 -14.61 9.25
CA GLY A 360 -2.19 -15.89 9.80
C GLY A 360 -3.69 -15.93 10.08
N GLU A 361 -4.48 -15.11 9.38
CA GLU A 361 -5.89 -14.91 9.66
C GLU A 361 -6.76 -16.13 9.33
N VAL A 362 -7.78 -16.33 10.18
CA VAL A 362 -8.80 -17.37 10.01
C VAL A 362 -9.95 -16.86 9.15
N VAL A 363 -10.57 -17.72 8.34
CA VAL A 363 -11.80 -17.41 7.59
C VAL A 363 -12.97 -17.24 8.57
N PRO A 364 -13.70 -16.12 8.54
CA PRO A 364 -14.90 -15.95 9.37
C PRO A 364 -16.01 -16.95 9.03
N GLY A 365 -16.83 -17.32 10.02
CA GLY A 365 -17.97 -18.22 9.83
C GLY A 365 -17.64 -19.64 9.35
N SER A 366 -16.36 -20.04 9.31
CA SER A 366 -15.95 -21.36 8.85
C SER A 366 -16.27 -22.45 9.88
N GLU A 367 -17.01 -23.48 9.48
CA GLU A 367 -17.34 -24.65 10.32
C GLU A 367 -16.10 -25.48 10.74
N THR A 368 -14.97 -25.36 10.03
CA THR A 368 -13.78 -26.21 10.22
C THR A 368 -12.50 -25.46 10.62
N GLU A 369 -12.61 -24.27 11.22
CA GLU A 369 -11.43 -23.40 11.53
C GLU A 369 -10.51 -23.16 10.31
N LEU A 370 -11.10 -23.06 9.11
CA LEU A 370 -10.39 -22.75 7.87
C LEU A 370 -9.66 -21.42 8.02
N SER A 371 -8.42 -21.33 7.52
CA SER A 371 -7.65 -20.09 7.45
C SER A 371 -7.47 -19.64 6.01
N TYR A 372 -7.23 -18.34 5.83
CA TYR A 372 -6.91 -17.84 4.49
C TYR A 372 -5.62 -18.51 3.95
N GLY A 373 -4.73 -18.94 4.85
CA GLY A 373 -3.54 -19.71 4.52
C GLY A 373 -3.80 -21.11 3.95
N ASN A 374 -4.91 -21.77 4.27
CA ASN A 374 -5.20 -23.16 3.84
C ASN A 374 -6.48 -23.33 2.99
N ALA A 375 -7.09 -22.22 2.56
CA ALA A 375 -8.28 -22.20 1.73
C ALA A 375 -8.03 -22.53 0.24
N TYR A 376 -9.12 -22.70 -0.51
CA TYR A 376 -9.14 -22.89 -1.96
C TYR A 376 -9.42 -21.56 -2.67
N TYR A 377 -8.65 -21.27 -3.71
CA TYR A 377 -8.73 -20.04 -4.51
C TYR A 377 -8.83 -20.35 -5.99
N ILE A 378 -9.60 -19.56 -6.73
CA ILE A 378 -9.69 -19.60 -8.19
C ILE A 378 -9.58 -18.19 -8.78
N GLN A 379 -8.74 -18.01 -9.80
CA GLN A 379 -8.73 -16.76 -10.55
C GLN A 379 -9.93 -16.67 -11.50
N THR A 380 -10.60 -15.53 -11.49
CA THR A 380 -11.75 -15.25 -12.37
C THR A 380 -11.45 -14.14 -13.38
N GLY A 381 -10.35 -13.39 -13.19
CA GLY A 381 -9.88 -12.33 -14.07
C GLY A 381 -8.37 -12.37 -14.30
N GLU A 382 -7.91 -11.66 -15.35
CA GLU A 382 -6.50 -11.34 -15.53
C GLU A 382 -6.11 -10.29 -14.47
N ILE A 383 -4.93 -10.43 -13.86
CA ILE A 383 -4.45 -9.51 -12.81
C ILE A 383 -3.19 -8.82 -13.33
N ALA A 384 -3.27 -7.50 -13.55
CA ALA A 384 -2.14 -6.69 -14.00
C ALA A 384 -1.63 -5.81 -12.85
N LEU A 385 -0.44 -6.14 -12.34
CA LEU A 385 0.22 -5.42 -11.27
C LEU A 385 1.00 -4.21 -11.82
N ASN A 386 1.01 -3.11 -11.06
CA ASN A 386 1.86 -1.97 -11.34
C ASN A 386 3.32 -2.30 -10.94
N THR A 387 4.21 -2.27 -11.94
CA THR A 387 5.62 -2.63 -11.81
C THR A 387 6.47 -1.63 -11.01
N ASP A 388 5.89 -0.63 -10.35
CA ASP A 388 6.63 0.31 -9.47
C ASP A 388 6.08 0.32 -8.03
N THR A 389 4.82 -0.07 -7.82
CA THR A 389 4.12 0.09 -6.53
C THR A 389 3.60 -1.20 -5.92
N ASP A 390 3.27 -2.22 -6.73
CA ASP A 390 2.57 -3.41 -6.25
C ASP A 390 3.55 -4.51 -5.87
N LYS A 391 3.80 -4.62 -4.56
CA LYS A 391 4.69 -5.64 -3.97
C LYS A 391 3.86 -6.80 -3.44
N ILE A 392 3.91 -7.95 -4.11
CA ILE A 392 3.18 -9.16 -3.72
C ILE A 392 4.15 -10.27 -3.34
N CYS A 393 3.97 -10.87 -2.16
CA CYS A 393 4.67 -12.05 -1.68
C CYS A 393 3.80 -12.79 -0.65
N ILE A 394 3.09 -13.82 -1.10
CA ILE A 394 2.08 -14.53 -0.29
C ILE A 394 2.75 -15.65 0.52
N GLY A 395 2.56 -15.64 1.83
CA GLY A 395 3.12 -16.62 2.75
C GLY A 395 4.50 -16.22 3.30
N THR A 396 4.65 -16.31 4.62
CA THR A 396 5.90 -16.08 5.37
C THR A 396 6.44 -17.38 5.98
N ALA A 397 7.61 -17.33 6.61
CA ALA A 397 8.15 -18.52 7.28
C ALA A 397 7.28 -18.97 8.47
N GLU A 398 6.66 -17.99 9.14
CA GLU A 398 5.74 -18.14 10.28
C GLU A 398 4.33 -18.54 9.82
N HIS A 399 3.86 -17.95 8.71
CA HIS A 399 2.53 -18.17 8.15
C HIS A 399 2.65 -18.55 6.65
N PRO A 400 3.08 -19.79 6.33
CA PRO A 400 3.22 -20.23 4.95
C PRO A 400 1.86 -20.42 4.30
N PHE A 401 1.79 -20.29 2.97
CA PHE A 401 0.61 -20.66 2.21
C PHE A 401 0.51 -22.18 2.08
N LYS A 402 -0.59 -22.76 2.55
CA LYS A 402 -0.89 -24.20 2.58
C LYS A 402 -2.09 -24.60 1.71
N GLY A 403 -2.76 -23.61 1.12
CA GLY A 403 -4.02 -23.80 0.40
C GLY A 403 -3.87 -24.32 -1.01
N THR A 404 -4.97 -24.26 -1.76
CA THR A 404 -5.01 -24.54 -3.20
C THR A 404 -5.20 -23.23 -3.96
N TYR A 405 -4.33 -22.95 -4.93
CA TYR A 405 -4.48 -21.82 -5.84
C TYR A 405 -4.61 -22.33 -7.27
N ASP A 406 -5.80 -22.16 -7.84
CA ASP A 406 -6.10 -22.43 -9.24
C ASP A 406 -6.10 -21.12 -10.04
N GLY A 407 -5.07 -20.95 -10.87
CA GLY A 407 -4.95 -19.78 -11.73
C GLY A 407 -5.95 -19.77 -12.89
N ASN A 408 -6.71 -20.84 -13.11
CA ASN A 408 -7.74 -20.95 -14.14
C ASN A 408 -7.25 -20.50 -15.52
N LYS A 409 -5.95 -20.72 -15.80
CA LYS A 409 -5.24 -20.33 -17.02
C LYS A 409 -5.23 -18.82 -17.28
N LYS A 410 -5.54 -18.01 -16.27
CA LYS A 410 -5.44 -16.55 -16.28
C LYS A 410 -4.02 -16.12 -15.95
N THR A 411 -3.70 -14.89 -16.33
CA THR A 411 -2.38 -14.29 -16.20
C THR A 411 -2.30 -13.36 -15.01
N ILE A 412 -1.18 -13.42 -14.29
CA ILE A 412 -0.72 -12.41 -13.35
C ILE A 412 0.49 -11.73 -14.00
N GLY A 413 0.33 -10.48 -14.44
CA GLY A 413 1.34 -9.69 -15.13
C GLY A 413 1.94 -8.59 -14.24
N GLY A 414 3.16 -8.13 -14.55
CA GLY A 414 3.76 -6.93 -13.94
C GLY A 414 4.24 -7.07 -12.49
N LEU A 415 4.51 -8.30 -12.05
CA LEU A 415 4.84 -8.60 -10.66
C LEU A 415 6.20 -8.03 -10.26
N ILE A 416 6.22 -7.19 -9.21
CA ILE A 416 7.43 -6.95 -8.41
C ILE A 416 7.37 -7.79 -7.13
N VAL A 417 8.40 -8.61 -6.95
CA VAL A 417 8.67 -9.22 -5.65
C VAL A 417 9.92 -8.56 -5.07
N THR A 418 9.74 -7.40 -4.45
CA THR A 418 10.77 -6.77 -3.63
C THR A 418 10.18 -6.54 -2.25
N HIS A 419 10.69 -7.27 -1.26
CA HIS A 419 10.38 -7.01 0.14
C HIS A 419 11.69 -6.91 0.88
N ASP A 420 12.04 -5.72 1.36
CA ASP A 420 13.37 -5.43 1.92
C ASP A 420 13.69 -6.26 3.18
N ASN A 421 12.71 -6.99 3.73
CA ASN A 421 12.82 -7.76 4.98
C ASN A 421 12.37 -9.25 4.89
N MET A 422 12.14 -9.84 3.70
CA MET A 422 11.74 -11.26 3.60
C MET A 422 12.91 -12.20 3.28
N ALA A 423 13.01 -13.34 3.98
CA ALA A 423 14.07 -14.32 3.75
C ALA A 423 13.95 -15.08 2.40
N ALA A 424 12.73 -15.14 1.84
CA ALA A 424 12.43 -15.80 0.59
C ALA A 424 11.39 -15.02 -0.22
N THR A 425 11.56 -14.96 -1.53
CA THR A 425 10.67 -14.20 -2.43
C THR A 425 10.16 -15.04 -3.60
N GLY A 426 8.89 -14.83 -3.95
CA GLY A 426 8.19 -15.29 -5.16
C GLY A 426 6.78 -14.71 -5.16
N LEU A 427 5.92 -15.08 -6.11
CA LEU A 427 4.47 -14.82 -5.96
C LEU A 427 3.99 -15.35 -4.60
N PHE A 428 4.50 -16.52 -4.23
CA PHE A 428 4.45 -17.06 -2.88
C PHE A 428 5.83 -17.00 -2.23
N GLY A 429 5.96 -16.43 -1.03
CA GLY A 429 7.22 -16.41 -0.29
C GLY A 429 7.58 -17.81 0.21
N VAL A 430 6.74 -18.37 1.05
CA VAL A 430 6.86 -19.73 1.58
C VAL A 430 5.55 -20.49 1.38
N VAL A 431 5.66 -21.70 0.83
CA VAL A 431 4.54 -22.65 0.70
C VAL A 431 4.80 -23.91 1.51
N GLU A 432 3.74 -24.45 2.11
CA GLU A 432 3.81 -25.68 2.91
C GLU A 432 2.59 -26.56 2.66
N GLY A 433 2.75 -27.70 1.97
CA GLY A 433 1.60 -28.58 1.70
C GLY A 433 0.62 -28.05 0.64
N ALA A 434 0.99 -26.99 -0.09
CA ALA A 434 0.10 -26.29 -1.02
C ALA A 434 -0.07 -26.99 -2.37
N THR A 435 -1.18 -26.71 -3.05
CA THR A 435 -1.42 -27.08 -4.45
C THR A 435 -1.53 -25.84 -5.31
N LEU A 436 -0.66 -25.69 -6.31
CA LEU A 436 -0.60 -24.54 -7.21
C LEU A 436 -0.82 -25.04 -8.64
N THR A 437 -1.94 -24.68 -9.27
CA THR A 437 -2.32 -25.20 -10.59
C THR A 437 -2.75 -24.10 -11.55
N ASP A 438 -2.52 -24.30 -12.85
CA ASP A 438 -3.07 -23.47 -13.94
C ASP A 438 -2.70 -21.97 -13.86
N ILE A 439 -1.54 -21.65 -13.27
CA ILE A 439 -1.06 -20.29 -13.03
C ILE A 439 -0.20 -19.82 -14.21
N ARG A 440 -0.46 -18.62 -14.73
CA ARG A 440 0.42 -17.97 -15.72
C ARG A 440 0.98 -16.68 -15.14
N ILE A 441 2.29 -16.58 -15.06
CA ILE A 441 3.00 -15.41 -14.55
C ILE A 441 3.80 -14.80 -15.70
N GLN A 442 3.64 -13.49 -15.91
CA GLN A 442 4.30 -12.73 -16.98
C GLN A 442 4.91 -11.41 -16.49
N ASP A 443 5.93 -10.93 -17.20
CA ASP A 443 6.57 -9.62 -17.00
C ASP A 443 7.00 -9.34 -15.54
N VAL A 444 7.65 -10.32 -14.92
CA VAL A 444 8.08 -10.25 -13.52
C VAL A 444 9.43 -9.57 -13.41
N LYS A 445 9.54 -8.59 -12.53
CA LYS A 445 10.82 -8.06 -12.05
C LYS A 445 10.98 -8.41 -10.58
N ASN A 446 11.70 -9.48 -10.30
CA ASN A 446 11.98 -9.91 -8.92
C ASN A 446 13.45 -9.61 -8.60
N PHE A 447 13.67 -8.68 -7.68
CA PHE A 447 14.99 -8.38 -7.14
C PHE A 447 14.99 -8.72 -5.66
N SER A 448 15.33 -9.95 -5.31
CA SER A 448 15.55 -10.29 -3.91
C SER A 448 16.90 -9.72 -3.46
N LYS A 449 16.86 -8.82 -2.48
CA LYS A 449 18.07 -8.39 -1.77
C LYS A 449 18.55 -9.47 -0.78
N SER A 450 17.67 -10.36 -0.33
CA SER A 450 17.92 -11.35 0.72
C SER A 450 17.75 -12.80 0.23
N GLY A 451 18.73 -13.64 0.51
CA GLY A 451 18.59 -15.10 0.60
C GLY A 451 18.15 -15.81 -0.68
N VAL A 452 16.84 -16.09 -0.77
CA VAL A 452 16.26 -17.07 -1.69
C VAL A 452 15.21 -16.43 -2.59
N ALA A 453 15.25 -16.71 -3.89
CA ALA A 453 14.27 -16.22 -4.85
C ALA A 453 13.72 -17.32 -5.77
N GLY A 454 12.42 -17.29 -6.01
CA GLY A 454 11.70 -18.08 -7.01
C GLY A 454 10.75 -17.22 -7.83
N GLY A 455 10.40 -17.65 -9.04
CA GLY A 455 9.35 -16.98 -9.82
C GLY A 455 7.97 -17.24 -9.22
N LEU A 456 7.65 -18.50 -8.94
CA LEU A 456 6.39 -18.91 -8.32
C LEU A 456 6.50 -18.93 -6.80
N CYS A 457 7.47 -19.68 -6.24
CA CYS A 457 7.65 -19.77 -4.79
C CYS A 457 9.10 -19.63 -4.33
N GLY A 458 9.33 -18.93 -3.22
CA GLY A 458 10.66 -18.81 -2.63
C GLY A 458 11.12 -20.12 -1.98
N ILE A 459 10.37 -20.59 -0.98
CA ILE A 459 10.65 -21.84 -0.24
C ILE A 459 9.46 -22.80 -0.31
N SER A 460 9.76 -24.09 -0.50
CA SER A 460 8.78 -25.18 -0.42
C SER A 460 9.06 -26.09 0.78
N ARG A 461 7.99 -26.45 1.51
CA ARG A 461 7.96 -27.39 2.65
C ARG A 461 6.75 -28.34 2.54
N GLY A 462 6.75 -29.45 3.27
CA GLY A 462 5.60 -30.36 3.27
C GLY A 462 5.33 -31.00 1.90
N SER A 463 4.09 -31.40 1.60
CA SER A 463 3.72 -32.02 0.33
C SER A 463 3.15 -31.01 -0.66
N VAL A 464 4.00 -30.43 -1.52
CA VAL A 464 3.64 -29.38 -2.46
C VAL A 464 3.48 -29.94 -3.87
N ASN A 465 2.39 -29.57 -4.54
CA ASN A 465 2.11 -29.96 -5.93
C ASN A 465 1.99 -28.71 -6.80
N ILE A 466 2.83 -28.61 -7.83
CA ILE A 466 2.83 -27.53 -8.80
C ILE A 466 2.53 -28.13 -10.17
N THR A 467 1.40 -27.79 -10.77
CA THR A 467 0.96 -28.39 -12.04
C THR A 467 0.53 -27.31 -13.02
N ASN A 468 0.85 -27.46 -14.32
CA ASN A 468 0.34 -26.53 -15.35
C ASN A 468 0.66 -25.06 -15.04
N VAL A 469 1.92 -24.76 -14.73
CA VAL A 469 2.37 -23.39 -14.46
C VAL A 469 3.25 -22.87 -15.59
N LEU A 470 2.98 -21.63 -16.02
CA LEU A 470 3.85 -20.85 -16.90
C LEU A 470 4.50 -19.72 -16.12
N CYS A 471 5.82 -19.62 -16.19
CA CYS A 471 6.56 -18.43 -15.79
C CYS A 471 7.35 -17.87 -16.98
N ASP A 472 6.84 -16.81 -17.60
CA ASP A 472 7.47 -16.14 -18.75
C ASP A 472 7.80 -14.67 -18.44
N GLY A 473 8.70 -14.07 -19.22
CA GLY A 473 9.13 -12.68 -19.02
C GLY A 473 9.74 -12.40 -17.64
N LEU A 474 10.29 -13.43 -16.96
CA LEU A 474 10.91 -13.25 -15.66
C LEU A 474 12.25 -12.52 -15.80
N ASN A 475 12.53 -11.59 -14.89
CA ASN A 475 13.88 -11.11 -14.63
C ASN A 475 14.15 -11.30 -13.13
N LEU A 476 14.59 -12.50 -12.76
CA LEU A 476 14.85 -12.86 -11.37
C LEU A 476 16.31 -12.60 -11.04
N ALA A 477 16.54 -11.88 -9.94
CA ALA A 477 17.85 -11.66 -9.34
C ALA A 477 17.78 -11.92 -7.83
N GLY A 478 18.72 -12.70 -7.30
CA GLY A 478 18.85 -12.96 -5.86
C GLY A 478 20.32 -13.00 -5.38
N SER A 479 20.51 -13.08 -4.06
CA SER A 479 21.83 -13.00 -3.41
C SER A 479 22.38 -14.32 -2.86
N GLU A 480 21.60 -15.39 -2.66
CA GLU A 480 22.13 -16.71 -2.26
C GLU A 480 21.69 -17.84 -3.21
N VAL A 481 20.38 -18.08 -3.31
CA VAL A 481 19.77 -19.19 -4.07
C VAL A 481 18.69 -18.64 -4.97
N VAL A 482 18.72 -18.99 -6.26
CA VAL A 482 17.70 -18.54 -7.23
C VAL A 482 17.21 -19.72 -8.06
N GLY A 483 15.91 -19.93 -8.09
CA GLY A 483 15.26 -20.87 -9.00
C GLY A 483 14.27 -20.15 -9.90
N GLY A 484 14.13 -20.56 -11.15
CA GLY A 484 13.11 -19.97 -12.03
C GLY A 484 11.68 -20.21 -11.52
N LEU A 485 11.39 -21.41 -11.03
CA LEU A 485 10.09 -21.77 -10.45
C LEU A 485 10.11 -21.67 -8.93
N CYS A 486 10.98 -22.44 -8.28
CA CYS A 486 11.11 -22.53 -6.84
C CYS A 486 12.54 -22.21 -6.40
N GLY A 487 12.73 -21.31 -5.44
CA GLY A 487 14.06 -20.98 -4.94
C GLY A 487 14.72 -22.17 -4.24
N LYS A 488 14.11 -22.65 -3.15
CA LYS A 488 14.64 -23.71 -2.29
C LYS A 488 13.57 -24.72 -1.87
N VAL A 489 13.88 -26.01 -2.01
CA VAL A 489 13.11 -27.08 -1.38
C VAL A 489 13.77 -27.40 -0.05
N GLU A 490 13.12 -27.03 1.04
CA GLU A 490 13.71 -27.14 2.38
C GLU A 490 13.42 -28.51 3.01
N SER A 491 12.20 -29.03 2.83
CA SER A 491 11.79 -30.33 3.35
C SER A 491 10.53 -30.86 2.64
N GLY A 492 10.21 -32.14 2.86
CA GLY A 492 8.95 -32.74 2.39
C GLY A 492 9.02 -33.31 0.96
N THR A 493 7.92 -33.21 0.22
CA THR A 493 7.81 -33.67 -1.17
C THR A 493 7.41 -32.51 -2.08
N LEU A 494 8.16 -32.30 -3.16
CA LEU A 494 7.77 -31.36 -4.22
C LEU A 494 7.53 -32.12 -5.53
N THR A 495 6.31 -32.00 -6.06
CA THR A 495 5.97 -32.50 -7.41
C THR A 495 5.77 -31.32 -8.35
N VAL A 496 6.51 -31.29 -9.45
CA VAL A 496 6.36 -30.31 -10.53
C VAL A 496 5.98 -31.05 -11.80
N LYS A 497 4.82 -30.74 -12.35
CA LYS A 497 4.28 -31.41 -13.54
C LYS A 497 3.78 -30.41 -14.57
N ALA A 498 4.03 -30.67 -15.85
CA ALA A 498 3.47 -29.84 -16.92
C ALA A 498 3.82 -28.35 -16.76
N CYS A 499 5.01 -28.01 -16.27
CA CYS A 499 5.39 -26.62 -16.02
C CYS A 499 6.35 -26.10 -17.09
N LYS A 500 6.24 -24.81 -17.41
CA LYS A 500 7.11 -24.14 -18.37
C LYS A 500 7.76 -22.90 -17.81
N MET A 501 9.06 -22.84 -17.97
CA MET A 501 9.84 -21.63 -17.84
C MET A 501 10.11 -21.04 -19.23
N GLY A 502 9.54 -19.87 -19.50
CA GLY A 502 9.51 -19.26 -20.83
C GLY A 502 10.87 -18.76 -21.34
N ALA A 503 10.98 -18.58 -22.67
CA ALA A 503 12.24 -18.19 -23.31
C ALA A 503 12.62 -16.72 -23.09
N ASN A 504 11.65 -15.87 -22.76
CA ASN A 504 11.88 -14.46 -22.43
C ASN A 504 12.34 -14.28 -20.98
N SER A 505 12.36 -15.36 -20.19
CA SER A 505 12.76 -15.35 -18.79
C SER A 505 14.28 -15.46 -18.64
N THR A 506 14.84 -14.61 -17.79
CA THR A 506 16.23 -14.65 -17.33
C THR A 506 16.25 -14.90 -15.82
N VAL A 507 16.98 -15.95 -15.43
CA VAL A 507 17.23 -16.31 -14.03
C VAL A 507 18.70 -16.01 -13.75
N VAL A 508 18.94 -15.03 -12.90
CA VAL A 508 20.27 -14.52 -12.59
C VAL A 508 20.52 -14.54 -11.09
N LYS A 509 21.76 -14.78 -10.71
CA LYS A 509 22.27 -14.37 -9.40
C LYS A 509 23.22 -13.20 -9.55
N THR A 510 23.04 -12.17 -8.71
CA THR A 510 23.70 -10.86 -8.94
C THR A 510 24.69 -10.44 -7.86
N LYS A 511 24.73 -11.05 -6.67
CA LYS A 511 25.72 -10.73 -5.60
C LYS A 511 25.86 -11.87 -4.56
N SER A 512 27.06 -12.44 -4.35
CA SER A 512 27.33 -13.32 -3.18
C SER A 512 28.81 -13.55 -2.91
N ALA A 513 29.20 -13.49 -1.63
CA ALA A 513 30.55 -13.85 -1.17
C ALA A 513 30.73 -15.34 -0.83
N THR A 514 29.64 -16.14 -0.77
CA THR A 514 29.62 -17.44 -0.06
C THR A 514 29.26 -18.66 -0.92
N GLY A 515 29.00 -18.49 -2.23
CA GLY A 515 28.65 -19.60 -3.13
C GLY A 515 27.27 -19.42 -3.75
N SER A 516 27.06 -19.95 -4.95
CA SER A 516 25.86 -19.68 -5.74
C SER A 516 25.18 -20.92 -6.25
N ASN A 517 23.87 -21.05 -5.99
CA ASN A 517 23.03 -22.10 -6.56
C ASN A 517 21.96 -21.43 -7.41
N VAL A 518 22.04 -21.61 -8.73
CA VAL A 518 21.07 -21.07 -9.69
C VAL A 518 20.49 -22.22 -10.50
N GLY A 519 19.17 -22.35 -10.50
CA GLY A 519 18.46 -23.38 -11.25
C GLY A 519 17.41 -22.78 -12.17
N GLY A 520 17.24 -23.36 -13.35
CA GLY A 520 16.15 -22.98 -14.23
C GLY A 520 14.77 -23.30 -13.64
N PHE A 521 14.64 -24.41 -12.91
CA PHE A 521 13.45 -24.72 -12.11
C PHE A 521 13.70 -24.49 -10.61
N ILE A 522 14.71 -25.17 -10.05
CA ILE A 522 14.97 -25.19 -8.60
C ILE A 522 16.38 -24.71 -8.28
N GLY A 523 16.53 -23.69 -7.45
CA GLY A 523 17.85 -23.24 -7.02
C GLY A 523 18.61 -24.31 -6.20
N GLU A 524 18.03 -24.75 -5.09
CA GLU A 524 18.62 -25.74 -4.20
C GLU A 524 17.58 -26.71 -3.59
N ILE A 525 17.94 -27.99 -3.48
CA ILE A 525 17.17 -29.01 -2.76
C ILE A 525 17.99 -29.44 -1.53
N VAL A 526 17.47 -29.12 -0.34
CA VAL A 526 18.15 -29.36 0.95
C VAL A 526 17.78 -30.72 1.53
N ALA A 527 16.50 -31.06 1.52
CA ALA A 527 15.99 -32.34 2.01
C ALA A 527 14.67 -32.71 1.31
N GLY A 528 14.32 -33.99 1.36
CA GLY A 528 13.02 -34.48 0.89
C GLY A 528 13.07 -35.30 -0.41
N THR A 529 11.91 -35.42 -1.04
CA THR A 529 11.73 -36.09 -2.33
C THR A 529 11.22 -35.10 -3.37
N VAL A 530 11.85 -35.03 -4.53
CA VAL A 530 11.45 -34.12 -5.60
C VAL A 530 11.22 -34.90 -6.89
N LEU A 531 10.11 -34.60 -7.57
CA LEU A 531 9.79 -35.10 -8.90
C LEU A 531 9.54 -33.90 -9.81
N ILE A 532 10.29 -33.81 -10.90
CA ILE A 532 9.96 -32.92 -12.02
C ILE A 532 9.65 -33.80 -13.22
N GLU A 533 8.41 -33.74 -13.68
CA GLU A 533 7.96 -34.48 -14.85
C GLU A 533 7.26 -33.61 -15.89
N ASP A 534 7.34 -34.04 -17.15
CA ASP A 534 6.59 -33.44 -18.26
C ASP A 534 6.77 -31.91 -18.35
N SER A 535 7.98 -31.39 -18.12
CA SER A 535 8.22 -29.97 -17.92
C SER A 535 9.29 -29.39 -18.84
N TYR A 536 9.19 -28.10 -19.13
CA TYR A 536 10.03 -27.40 -20.12
C TYR A 536 10.75 -26.20 -19.51
N ASN A 537 12.07 -26.11 -19.68
CA ASN A 537 12.82 -24.89 -19.41
C ASN A 537 13.49 -24.31 -20.67
N ALA A 538 13.11 -23.08 -21.03
CA ALA A 538 13.70 -22.30 -22.12
C ALA A 538 14.43 -21.03 -21.65
N THR A 539 14.54 -20.80 -20.33
CA THR A 539 15.11 -19.57 -19.75
C THR A 539 16.59 -19.37 -20.11
N LYS A 540 17.08 -18.15 -19.95
CA LYS A 540 18.51 -17.90 -19.76
C LYS A 540 18.85 -18.05 -18.28
N VAL A 541 19.64 -19.06 -17.92
CA VAL A 541 20.11 -19.30 -16.55
C VAL A 541 21.58 -18.90 -16.46
N THR A 542 21.89 -17.87 -15.69
CA THR A 542 23.24 -17.34 -15.65
C THR A 542 23.66 -16.87 -14.26
N ASN A 543 24.96 -16.88 -14.02
CA ASN A 543 25.55 -16.25 -12.84
C ASN A 543 26.65 -15.27 -13.27
N THR A 544 26.62 -14.04 -12.73
CA THR A 544 27.50 -12.93 -13.13
C THR A 544 28.68 -12.66 -12.18
N GLU A 545 28.74 -13.34 -11.04
CA GLU A 545 29.73 -13.08 -9.98
C GLU A 545 31.08 -13.81 -10.18
N THR A 546 32.12 -13.37 -9.45
CA THR A 546 33.54 -13.76 -9.72
C THR A 546 34.19 -14.65 -8.67
N ALA A 547 33.57 -14.93 -7.53
CA ALA A 547 34.33 -15.28 -6.30
C ALA A 547 34.04 -16.66 -5.67
N SER A 548 33.25 -17.55 -6.27
CA SER A 548 32.80 -18.77 -5.56
C SER A 548 32.61 -20.01 -6.46
N PRO A 549 32.43 -21.24 -5.90
CA PRO A 549 32.08 -22.42 -6.69
C PRO A 549 30.61 -22.31 -7.12
N ASP A 550 30.38 -21.51 -8.16
CA ASP A 550 29.06 -21.24 -8.68
C ASP A 550 28.48 -22.48 -9.36
N LYS A 551 27.25 -22.83 -9.02
CA LYS A 551 26.51 -23.99 -9.52
C LYS A 551 25.28 -23.50 -10.26
N VAL A 552 25.32 -23.63 -11.59
CA VAL A 552 24.25 -23.17 -12.49
C VAL A 552 23.73 -24.37 -13.27
N GLY A 553 22.51 -24.81 -12.96
CA GLY A 553 21.87 -25.94 -13.63
C GLY A 553 20.64 -25.52 -14.42
N GLY A 554 20.45 -26.09 -15.61
CA GLY A 554 19.26 -25.85 -16.41
C GLY A 554 17.97 -26.35 -15.74
N ILE A 555 18.02 -27.39 -14.91
CA ILE A 555 16.90 -27.78 -14.04
C ILE A 555 17.19 -27.35 -12.60
N CYS A 556 18.30 -27.81 -12.02
CA CYS A 556 18.61 -27.57 -10.62
C CYS A 556 20.07 -27.17 -10.38
N GLY A 557 20.28 -26.18 -9.50
CA GLY A 557 21.62 -25.73 -9.12
C GLY A 557 22.34 -26.72 -8.21
N LYS A 558 21.73 -27.09 -7.08
CA LYS A 558 22.36 -27.99 -6.10
C LYS A 558 21.34 -28.92 -5.44
N VAL A 559 21.75 -30.17 -5.28
CA VAL A 559 21.02 -31.20 -4.53
C VAL A 559 21.92 -31.67 -3.39
N ALA A 560 21.38 -31.66 -2.16
CA ALA A 560 22.07 -32.17 -0.99
C ALA A 560 22.21 -33.70 -1.03
N GLU A 561 23.17 -34.22 -0.28
CA GLU A 561 23.41 -35.66 -0.17
C GLU A 561 22.21 -36.37 0.49
N GLY A 562 21.88 -37.58 0.00
CA GLY A 562 20.78 -38.39 0.54
C GLY A 562 19.37 -37.98 0.09
N VAL A 563 19.24 -36.93 -0.73
CA VAL A 563 17.97 -36.49 -1.31
C VAL A 563 17.54 -37.39 -2.48
N SER A 564 16.25 -37.72 -2.55
CA SER A 564 15.66 -38.40 -3.71
C SER A 564 15.17 -37.37 -4.72
N PHE A 565 15.77 -37.32 -5.91
CA PHE A 565 15.35 -36.41 -6.97
C PHE A 565 15.19 -37.16 -8.29
N THR A 566 13.99 -37.06 -8.89
CA THR A 566 13.66 -37.68 -10.17
C THR A 566 13.31 -36.62 -11.21
N ILE A 567 13.89 -36.74 -12.40
CA ILE A 567 13.59 -35.91 -13.56
C ILE A 567 13.17 -36.85 -14.70
N THR A 568 11.96 -36.67 -15.23
CA THR A 568 11.46 -37.54 -16.30
C THR A 568 10.66 -36.78 -17.34
N ARG A 569 10.83 -37.12 -18.63
CA ARG A 569 10.06 -36.50 -19.73
C ARG A 569 10.15 -34.97 -19.76
N CYS A 570 11.31 -34.44 -19.42
CA CYS A 570 11.58 -33.00 -19.38
C CYS A 570 12.38 -32.55 -20.60
N TYR A 571 12.26 -31.27 -20.93
CA TYR A 571 13.05 -30.64 -21.99
C TYR A 571 13.75 -29.37 -21.50
N VAL A 572 15.01 -29.20 -21.88
CA VAL A 572 15.81 -28.01 -21.54
C VAL A 572 16.42 -27.39 -22.79
N SER A 573 15.83 -26.28 -23.24
CA SER A 573 16.42 -25.39 -24.25
C SER A 573 17.02 -24.12 -23.64
N ALA A 574 17.22 -24.14 -22.33
CA ALA A 574 17.78 -23.04 -21.59
C ALA A 574 19.24 -22.77 -21.97
N SER A 575 19.60 -21.48 -22.04
CA SER A 575 20.99 -21.05 -22.14
C SER A 575 21.60 -21.04 -20.74
N VAL A 576 22.45 -22.00 -20.42
CA VAL A 576 23.10 -22.14 -19.10
C VAL A 576 24.55 -21.65 -19.17
N THR A 577 24.87 -20.53 -18.50
CA THR A 577 26.18 -19.87 -18.62
C THR A 577 26.76 -19.36 -17.29
N LEU A 578 28.09 -19.30 -17.23
CA LEU A 578 28.84 -18.58 -16.20
C LEU A 578 29.53 -17.39 -16.88
N THR A 579 29.26 -16.16 -16.43
CA THR A 579 29.77 -14.96 -17.10
C THR A 579 31.22 -14.66 -16.72
N LYS A 580 31.67 -15.09 -15.53
CA LYS A 580 33.05 -14.97 -15.06
C LYS A 580 33.42 -16.19 -14.20
N SER A 581 34.31 -17.05 -14.70
CA SER A 581 34.75 -18.25 -13.96
C SER A 581 36.21 -18.06 -13.50
N ALA A 582 36.42 -17.73 -12.22
CA ALA A 582 37.78 -17.58 -11.65
C ALA A 582 38.28 -18.86 -10.95
N SER A 583 37.40 -19.82 -10.65
CA SER A 583 37.74 -21.07 -9.95
C SER A 583 37.43 -22.31 -10.79
N GLY A 584 38.25 -23.36 -10.68
CA GLY A 584 37.99 -24.65 -11.34
C GLY A 584 36.80 -25.44 -10.77
N ALA A 585 36.16 -24.93 -9.71
CA ALA A 585 35.05 -25.55 -9.01
C ALA A 585 33.67 -25.05 -9.47
N ALA A 586 33.61 -24.05 -10.36
CA ALA A 586 32.34 -23.56 -10.92
C ALA A 586 31.79 -24.51 -12.00
N VAL A 587 30.49 -24.74 -11.99
CA VAL A 587 29.78 -25.67 -12.88
C VAL A 587 28.59 -25.00 -13.54
N ALA A 588 28.56 -25.03 -14.86
CA ALA A 588 27.35 -24.85 -15.66
C ALA A 588 26.99 -26.19 -16.30
N ASP A 589 25.79 -26.70 -16.00
CA ASP A 589 25.28 -27.99 -16.50
C ASP A 589 23.90 -27.83 -17.13
N ALA A 590 23.65 -28.55 -18.21
CA ALA A 590 22.35 -28.54 -18.87
C ALA A 590 21.19 -28.93 -17.96
N ILE A 591 21.45 -29.79 -16.97
CA ILE A 591 20.42 -30.36 -16.09
C ILE A 591 20.72 -30.02 -14.64
N LEU A 592 21.85 -30.51 -14.12
CA LEU A 592 22.14 -30.50 -12.68
C LEU A 592 23.59 -30.10 -12.44
N ALA A 593 23.83 -29.02 -11.70
CA ALA A 593 25.20 -28.57 -11.45
C ALA A 593 25.90 -29.28 -10.28
N SER A 594 25.16 -29.85 -9.32
CA SER A 594 25.74 -30.57 -8.16
C SER A 594 24.74 -31.52 -7.50
N GLY A 595 25.23 -32.69 -7.09
CA GLY A 595 24.42 -33.75 -6.47
C GLY A 595 24.02 -34.83 -7.48
N SER A 596 22.94 -35.55 -7.20
CA SER A 596 22.47 -36.67 -8.03
C SER A 596 20.97 -36.61 -8.27
N ALA A 597 20.53 -37.11 -9.42
CA ALA A 597 19.12 -37.31 -9.75
C ALA A 597 18.95 -38.56 -10.61
N ALA A 598 17.81 -39.23 -10.50
CA ALA A 598 17.39 -40.25 -11.45
C ALA A 598 16.78 -39.55 -12.67
N VAL A 599 17.48 -39.58 -13.80
CA VAL A 599 17.06 -38.88 -15.02
C VAL A 599 16.68 -39.88 -16.11
N THR A 600 15.46 -39.74 -16.64
CA THR A 600 14.89 -40.60 -17.70
C THR A 600 14.19 -39.73 -18.75
N ASP A 601 14.20 -40.13 -20.01
CA ASP A 601 13.47 -39.47 -21.11
C ASP A 601 13.58 -37.94 -21.13
N THR A 602 14.73 -37.40 -20.74
CA THR A 602 14.96 -35.96 -20.57
C THR A 602 15.95 -35.46 -21.61
N TYR A 603 15.62 -34.36 -22.27
CA TYR A 603 16.33 -33.88 -23.46
C TYR A 603 16.85 -32.46 -23.30
N PHE A 604 17.90 -32.09 -24.05
CA PHE A 604 18.41 -30.72 -24.10
C PHE A 604 19.02 -30.34 -25.46
N ASP A 605 18.79 -29.12 -25.98
CA ASP A 605 19.27 -28.70 -27.31
C ASP A 605 20.18 -27.46 -27.32
N LYS A 606 20.06 -26.56 -26.33
CA LYS A 606 20.76 -25.27 -26.27
C LYS A 606 21.75 -25.12 -25.11
N ALA A 607 21.92 -26.19 -24.33
CA ALA A 607 22.55 -26.10 -23.03
C ALA A 607 24.10 -26.08 -23.06
N ALA A 608 24.69 -25.88 -21.88
CA ALA A 608 26.13 -25.95 -21.60
C ALA A 608 26.80 -27.19 -22.23
N LYS A 609 28.12 -27.13 -22.47
CA LYS A 609 28.90 -28.15 -23.23
C LYS A 609 28.87 -29.59 -22.66
N LYS A 610 28.22 -29.84 -21.52
CA LYS A 610 28.26 -31.12 -20.80
C LYS A 610 27.02 -31.33 -19.92
N THR A 611 26.67 -32.60 -19.72
CA THR A 611 25.88 -33.09 -18.57
C THR A 611 26.38 -34.46 -18.14
N SER A 612 26.32 -34.78 -16.84
CA SER A 612 26.66 -36.09 -16.28
C SER A 612 25.45 -36.92 -15.86
N THR A 613 24.23 -36.40 -16.09
CA THR A 613 22.99 -36.94 -15.53
C THR A 613 22.35 -38.07 -16.33
N GLY A 614 22.86 -38.37 -17.53
CA GLY A 614 22.22 -39.32 -18.46
C GLY A 614 21.11 -38.71 -19.33
N ALA A 615 20.84 -37.40 -19.22
CA ALA A 615 19.98 -36.70 -20.16
C ALA A 615 20.52 -36.77 -21.59
N ILE A 616 19.62 -36.81 -22.57
CA ILE A 616 19.93 -37.04 -23.97
C ILE A 616 20.07 -35.68 -24.66
N LYS A 617 21.23 -35.43 -25.27
CA LYS A 617 21.39 -34.25 -26.12
C LYS A 617 20.49 -34.42 -27.35
N PHE A 618 19.58 -33.48 -27.56
CA PHE A 618 18.71 -33.48 -28.72
C PHE A 618 19.56 -33.16 -29.96
N ALA A 619 19.66 -34.13 -30.88
CA ALA A 619 20.57 -34.08 -32.03
C ALA A 619 19.92 -34.60 -33.33
N SER A 620 18.62 -34.89 -33.34
CA SER A 620 17.95 -35.63 -34.42
C SER A 620 16.69 -34.94 -34.94
N ASP A 621 16.27 -35.42 -36.12
CA ASP A 621 15.20 -34.90 -36.98
C ASP A 621 13.79 -35.30 -36.51
N ALA A 622 13.64 -35.81 -35.28
CA ALA A 622 12.36 -36.15 -34.68
C ALA A 622 12.48 -36.30 -33.16
N TRP A 623 11.39 -36.01 -32.46
CA TRP A 623 11.24 -36.24 -31.03
C TRP A 623 10.92 -37.70 -30.70
N PRO A 624 11.33 -38.21 -29.52
CA PRO A 624 10.91 -39.52 -29.02
C PRO A 624 9.39 -39.62 -28.82
N THR A 625 8.85 -40.82 -28.93
CA THR A 625 7.48 -41.13 -28.48
C THR A 625 7.45 -41.28 -26.96
N TRP A 626 6.73 -40.40 -26.25
CA TRP A 626 6.43 -40.57 -24.83
C TRP A 626 5.27 -41.55 -24.61
N SER A 627 5.43 -42.50 -23.69
CA SER A 627 4.36 -43.45 -23.34
C SER A 627 3.28 -42.79 -22.46
N VAL A 628 2.03 -43.25 -22.62
CA VAL A 628 0.74 -42.74 -22.09
C VAL A 628 0.81 -41.90 -20.79
N GLY A 629 0.28 -40.67 -20.85
CA GLY A 629 0.18 -39.72 -19.74
C GLY A 629 0.78 -38.33 -20.02
N ALA A 630 1.35 -38.11 -21.21
CA ALA A 630 2.11 -36.92 -21.52
C ALA A 630 1.23 -35.66 -21.43
N ALA A 631 1.57 -34.76 -20.49
CA ALA A 631 0.99 -33.42 -20.40
C ALA A 631 1.38 -32.50 -21.57
N TRP A 632 1.85 -33.09 -22.68
CA TRP A 632 2.35 -32.44 -23.88
C TRP A 632 1.33 -32.54 -25.00
N GLY A 633 0.90 -31.39 -25.52
CA GLY A 633 -0.14 -31.30 -26.55
C GLY A 633 0.39 -31.56 -27.96
N SER A 634 1.62 -31.14 -28.23
CA SER A 634 2.31 -31.47 -29.46
C SER A 634 3.77 -31.75 -29.16
N ILE A 635 4.23 -32.94 -29.54
CA ILE A 635 5.65 -33.25 -29.60
C ILE A 635 6.06 -32.84 -31.01
N GLY A 636 6.75 -31.70 -31.16
CA GLY A 636 6.92 -31.03 -32.46
C GLY A 636 7.51 -31.91 -33.57
N ALA A 637 7.39 -31.47 -34.83
CA ALA A 637 8.05 -32.12 -35.97
C ALA A 637 9.29 -31.32 -36.38
N TYR A 638 10.37 -32.01 -36.72
CA TYR A 638 11.48 -31.38 -37.43
C TYR A 638 11.05 -31.23 -38.90
N GLY A 639 11.23 -30.04 -39.46
CA GLY A 639 11.02 -29.85 -40.89
C GLY A 639 12.22 -30.34 -41.68
N ASP A 640 12.07 -31.42 -42.43
CA ASP A 640 13.03 -31.73 -43.49
C ASP A 640 13.12 -30.54 -44.46
N GLY A 641 14.34 -30.09 -44.77
CA GLY A 641 14.57 -29.14 -45.87
C GLY A 641 14.50 -27.64 -45.53
N GLY A 642 14.86 -27.22 -44.31
CA GLY A 642 15.06 -25.81 -43.98
C GLY A 642 13.85 -25.10 -43.35
N ALA A 643 12.87 -25.83 -42.83
CA ALA A 643 11.79 -25.26 -42.01
C ALA A 643 12.21 -25.07 -40.54
N ALA A 644 11.57 -24.13 -39.85
CA ALA A 644 11.85 -23.79 -38.46
C ALA A 644 11.60 -24.99 -37.51
N ILE A 645 12.50 -25.20 -36.55
CA ILE A 645 12.37 -26.23 -35.51
C ILE A 645 11.10 -25.95 -34.70
N VAL A 646 10.16 -26.90 -34.67
CA VAL A 646 8.98 -26.83 -33.80
C VAL A 646 9.28 -27.58 -32.51
N TYR A 647 9.39 -26.84 -31.40
CA TYR A 647 9.60 -27.42 -30.07
C TYR A 647 8.31 -28.01 -29.49
N PRO A 648 8.41 -28.98 -28.56
CA PRO A 648 7.26 -29.55 -27.88
C PRO A 648 6.51 -28.47 -27.12
N LYS A 649 5.18 -28.58 -27.13
CA LYS A 649 4.28 -27.72 -26.40
C LYS A 649 3.52 -28.52 -25.36
N LEU A 650 3.32 -27.92 -24.21
CA LEU A 650 2.47 -28.51 -23.18
C LEU A 650 1.01 -28.45 -23.65
N SER A 651 0.20 -29.40 -23.20
CA SER A 651 -1.19 -29.59 -23.62
C SER A 651 -2.06 -28.36 -23.34
N TRP A 652 -1.76 -27.64 -22.27
CA TRP A 652 -2.43 -26.41 -21.88
C TRP A 652 -1.97 -25.17 -22.66
N GLU A 653 -0.94 -25.27 -23.50
CA GLU A 653 -0.46 -24.18 -24.37
C GLU A 653 -1.22 -24.10 -25.70
N GLN A 654 -2.10 -25.06 -25.99
CA GLN A 654 -2.84 -25.14 -27.24
C GLN A 654 -3.94 -24.10 -27.37
#